data_AF-A0A9X2YGR8-F1
#
_entry.id   AF-A0A9X2YGR8-F1
#
_cell.length_a   1.000
_cell.length_b   1.000
_cell.length_c   1.000
_cell.angle_alpha   90.00
_cell.angle_beta   90.00
_cell.angle_gamma   90.00
#
_symmetry.space_group_name_H-M   'P 1'
#
loop_
_entity.id
_entity.type
_entity.pdbx_description
1 polymer ?
#
loop_
_entity_poly.entity_id
_entity_poly.type
_entity_poly.pdbx_seq_one_letter_code
_entity_poly.pdbx_strand_id
1 'polypeptide(L)'
;MPLQSLKTRWGNCTFSVKALELHLLFVCTGNICRSPTAERLMAAFARELSVENLVVSSAGSRAVVGQPIHPEAALVLEGLGGDTSGFAARQLTARIAEAADLILTMTAHHRDAVLERAPRLLRRTFTLSEASRLAVAEQGATMADLGDLRAHVTEQQRADIRDPIGGSAEVFQEVARGSQAYCRRSLTSACARASDELAGIAADTSVGFGGVSVPMASLRPSARIITFAAAGPSDRQPAYPSISSAPLSPKCYVAERNFQFELRERETWDRVPAQGGDRGGRFVTAVNDRLDVAANIVSIPTKVPAWQRGYARRLILVDVLGVLLAIGLAQWLRFGALTGDVATLEYLDYPLVSTVIAVAWILALAINHSRSTRIIGSGAEEYRRVLLATLAVFGGVAIISMLLKLEIARGYLMIALPAGIIMLTLFRWAARQVVVRVRQKYGRCITRVLVVGSAPAVRDLTTSLHRESRSEYEVVGACIPGPLPRTKIEVPGVGAIPTFGDESNVVGAVTATNSHAVAVTATERLDGRGIRDLSWELEKLDIDLLVAPGVVDIAGPRLQMRPVAGLPLIHVEKPQYHGAKRFQKRLFDVAFSSAVLLFGLPILVAVALAVKFTSKGPVFYRQERIGLDGHPFCMIKFRTMVDGADTMVDKLAAMNQSEGGVLFKIREDPRVTPVGRILRKYSIDELPQFINVLKRDMSVVGPRPPLAKEVKSYDDYAKRRLLVRPGITGLWQVSGRSDLSWEDSVRLDLFYVENWSMISDLIIAFKTVKAMLGHSGAY
;
A
#
# COMPACT_ATOMS: atom_id res chain seq x y z
N MET A 1 -24.40 -22.17 -47.96
CA MET A 1 -23.29 -22.79 -48.74
C MET A 1 -22.88 -21.82 -49.85
N PRO A 2 -21.60 -21.78 -50.24
CA PRO A 2 -20.77 -20.58 -50.09
C PRO A 2 -20.23 -19.99 -51.40
N LEU A 3 -19.84 -18.71 -51.35
CA LEU A 3 -18.95 -18.02 -52.29
C LEU A 3 -18.13 -17.04 -51.46
N GLN A 4 -16.83 -16.86 -51.61
CA GLN A 4 -15.73 -17.69 -52.09
C GLN A 4 -14.47 -16.95 -51.58
N SER A 5 -13.43 -17.70 -51.22
CA SER A 5 -12.19 -17.19 -50.66
C SER A 5 -11.39 -16.34 -51.65
N LEU A 6 -10.98 -15.13 -51.25
CA LEU A 6 -9.81 -14.46 -51.80
C LEU A 6 -8.66 -14.60 -50.81
N LYS A 7 -7.79 -15.59 -51.08
CA LYS A 7 -6.49 -15.80 -50.43
C LYS A 7 -5.45 -15.00 -51.21
N THR A 8 -4.90 -13.96 -50.59
CA THR A 8 -3.55 -13.46 -50.92
C THR A 8 -2.62 -13.70 -49.72
N ARG A 9 -1.45 -14.25 -50.04
CA ARG A 9 -0.61 -15.03 -49.15
C ARG A 9 0.47 -14.15 -48.53
N TRP A 10 0.20 -13.57 -47.36
CA TRP A 10 1.23 -13.06 -46.43
C TRP A 10 0.78 -13.37 -44.99
N GLY A 11 1.56 -14.19 -44.28
CA GLY A 11 1.58 -14.34 -42.81
C GLY A 11 0.26 -14.57 -42.06
N ASN A 12 0.08 -15.78 -41.53
CA ASN A 12 -1.02 -16.21 -40.65
C ASN A 12 -1.48 -15.15 -39.60
N CYS A 13 -2.61 -14.49 -39.84
CA CYS A 13 -3.51 -13.94 -38.81
C CYS A 13 -4.91 -13.73 -39.41
N THR A 14 -5.80 -14.72 -39.27
CA THR A 14 -7.24 -14.53 -39.47
C THR A 14 -7.83 -13.81 -38.25
N PHE A 15 -8.14 -12.52 -38.36
CA PHE A 15 -8.91 -11.79 -37.35
C PHE A 15 -10.41 -12.05 -37.58
N SER A 16 -11.05 -12.75 -36.64
CA SER A 16 -12.51 -12.83 -36.55
C SER A 16 -12.98 -11.68 -35.67
N VAL A 17 -13.77 -10.76 -36.22
CA VAL A 17 -14.42 -9.70 -35.45
C VAL A 17 -15.57 -10.34 -34.68
N LYS A 18 -15.35 -10.67 -33.40
CA LYS A 18 -16.43 -10.98 -32.46
C LYS A 18 -17.23 -9.69 -32.22
N ALA A 19 -18.56 -9.75 -32.36
CA ALA A 19 -19.44 -8.72 -31.84
C ALA A 19 -19.14 -8.53 -30.35
N LEU A 20 -18.93 -7.29 -29.89
CA LEU A 20 -18.68 -7.01 -28.47
C LEU A 20 -19.97 -7.22 -27.68
N GLU A 21 -20.01 -8.28 -26.87
CA GLU A 21 -21.07 -8.55 -25.88
C GLU A 21 -20.86 -7.67 -24.65
N LEU A 22 -21.92 -7.03 -24.14
CA LEU A 22 -21.90 -6.23 -22.92
C LEU A 22 -22.34 -7.07 -21.71
N HIS A 23 -21.51 -7.15 -20.66
CA HIS A 23 -21.79 -7.96 -19.48
C HIS A 23 -22.15 -7.14 -18.23
N LEU A 24 -23.37 -7.31 -17.73
CA LEU A 24 -23.88 -6.72 -16.48
C LEU A 24 -23.86 -7.72 -15.32
N LEU A 25 -23.31 -7.31 -14.17
CA LEU A 25 -23.28 -8.12 -12.95
C LEU A 25 -24.06 -7.46 -11.81
N PHE A 26 -25.03 -8.18 -11.25
CA PHE A 26 -25.78 -7.75 -10.05
C PHE A 26 -25.21 -8.37 -8.77
N VAL A 27 -25.02 -7.57 -7.72
CA VAL A 27 -24.39 -8.03 -6.46
C VAL A 27 -25.24 -7.72 -5.23
N CYS A 28 -25.52 -8.75 -4.43
CA CYS A 28 -26.08 -8.64 -3.09
C CYS A 28 -25.30 -9.51 -2.07
N THR A 29 -25.84 -9.77 -0.88
CA THR A 29 -25.16 -10.60 0.13
C THR A 29 -25.30 -12.09 -0.21
N GLY A 30 -26.51 -12.64 -0.12
CA GLY A 30 -26.74 -14.10 -0.23
C GLY A 30 -26.95 -14.65 -1.64
N ASN A 31 -27.16 -13.78 -2.65
CA ASN A 31 -27.49 -14.14 -4.03
C ASN A 31 -28.72 -15.06 -4.20
N ILE A 32 -29.73 -14.90 -3.35
CA ILE A 32 -30.99 -15.67 -3.40
C ILE A 32 -32.26 -14.81 -3.50
N CYS A 33 -32.17 -13.48 -3.31
CA CYS A 33 -33.33 -12.57 -3.40
C CYS A 33 -33.05 -11.39 -4.32
N ARG A 34 -32.41 -10.32 -3.80
CA ARG A 34 -32.27 -9.04 -4.51
C ARG A 34 -31.54 -9.12 -5.85
N SER A 35 -30.31 -9.63 -5.86
CA SER A 35 -29.51 -9.70 -7.10
C SER A 35 -30.04 -10.68 -8.16
N PRO A 36 -30.57 -11.88 -7.82
CA PRO A 36 -31.19 -12.72 -8.84
C PRO A 36 -32.49 -12.15 -9.38
N THR A 37 -33.32 -11.51 -8.55
CA THR A 37 -34.51 -10.80 -9.04
C THR A 37 -34.14 -9.71 -10.04
N ALA A 38 -33.11 -8.90 -9.75
CA ALA A 38 -32.63 -7.87 -10.67
C ALA A 38 -32.06 -8.46 -11.98
N GLU A 39 -31.25 -9.53 -11.90
CA GLU A 39 -30.71 -10.25 -13.06
C GLU A 39 -31.83 -10.75 -13.99
N ARG A 40 -32.82 -11.46 -13.43
CA ARG A 40 -33.87 -12.11 -14.22
C ARG A 40 -34.86 -11.10 -14.80
N LEU A 41 -35.19 -10.04 -14.08
CA LEU A 41 -35.99 -8.94 -14.61
C LEU A 41 -35.25 -8.18 -15.72
N MET A 42 -33.95 -7.97 -15.57
CA MET A 42 -33.15 -7.30 -16.60
C MET A 42 -33.04 -8.16 -17.87
N ALA A 43 -32.83 -9.47 -17.73
CA ALA A 43 -32.83 -10.39 -18.87
C ALA A 43 -34.21 -10.46 -19.57
N ALA A 44 -35.31 -10.48 -18.81
CA ALA A 44 -36.66 -10.42 -19.36
C ALA A 44 -36.89 -9.11 -20.13
N PHE A 45 -36.46 -7.98 -19.58
CA PHE A 45 -36.60 -6.66 -20.20
C PHE A 45 -35.72 -6.50 -21.46
N ALA A 46 -34.51 -7.04 -21.47
CA ALA A 46 -33.64 -7.03 -22.65
C ALA A 46 -34.26 -7.83 -23.82
N ARG A 47 -34.94 -8.94 -23.52
CA ARG A 47 -35.71 -9.72 -24.52
C ARG A 47 -36.91 -8.94 -25.05
N GLU A 48 -37.63 -8.21 -24.19
CA GLU A 48 -38.75 -7.34 -24.59
C GLU A 48 -38.29 -6.24 -25.57
N LEU A 49 -37.07 -5.74 -25.42
CA LEU A 49 -36.46 -4.70 -26.26
C LEU A 49 -35.60 -5.24 -27.42
N SER A 50 -35.56 -6.55 -27.65
CA SER A 50 -34.74 -7.20 -28.69
C SER A 50 -33.24 -6.84 -28.64
N VAL A 51 -32.66 -6.74 -27.45
CA VAL A 51 -31.24 -6.42 -27.24
C VAL A 51 -30.43 -7.71 -27.23
N GLU A 52 -29.86 -8.10 -28.38
CA GLU A 52 -29.22 -9.41 -28.55
C GLU A 52 -27.80 -9.53 -27.93
N ASN A 53 -27.12 -8.42 -27.65
CA ASN A 53 -25.71 -8.41 -27.20
C ASN A 53 -25.55 -8.13 -25.69
N LEU A 54 -26.56 -8.44 -24.85
CA LEU A 54 -26.52 -8.20 -23.41
C LEU A 54 -26.44 -9.50 -22.61
N VAL A 55 -25.32 -9.70 -21.92
CA VAL A 55 -25.15 -10.77 -20.93
C VAL A 55 -25.46 -10.21 -19.55
N VAL A 56 -26.32 -10.89 -18.80
CA VAL A 56 -26.68 -10.49 -17.44
C VAL A 56 -26.39 -11.64 -16.48
N SER A 57 -25.76 -11.32 -15.35
CA SER A 57 -25.44 -12.29 -14.30
C SER A 57 -25.62 -11.71 -12.90
N SER A 58 -25.72 -12.56 -11.88
CA SER A 58 -25.63 -12.14 -10.48
C SER A 58 -24.70 -12.99 -9.62
N ALA A 59 -24.22 -12.39 -8.53
CA ALA A 59 -23.39 -13.01 -7.50
C ALA A 59 -23.65 -12.43 -6.10
N GLY A 60 -23.11 -13.09 -5.06
CA GLY A 60 -23.27 -12.71 -3.66
C GLY A 60 -21.95 -12.53 -2.92
N SER A 61 -21.80 -11.47 -2.12
CA SER A 61 -20.60 -11.26 -1.29
C SER A 61 -20.41 -12.33 -0.22
N ARG A 62 -21.51 -12.92 0.26
CA ARG A 62 -21.57 -14.12 1.14
C ARG A 62 -22.69 -15.02 0.62
N ALA A 63 -22.49 -15.58 -0.57
CA ALA A 63 -23.53 -16.30 -1.28
C ALA A 63 -23.88 -17.63 -0.62
N VAL A 64 -25.16 -18.02 -0.71
CA VAL A 64 -25.60 -19.36 -0.30
C VAL A 64 -25.44 -20.30 -1.51
N VAL A 65 -24.19 -20.63 -1.83
CA VAL A 65 -23.79 -21.26 -3.11
C VAL A 65 -24.63 -22.50 -3.44
N GLY A 66 -25.15 -22.55 -4.67
CA GLY A 66 -25.93 -23.68 -5.19
C GLY A 66 -27.43 -23.66 -4.84
N GLN A 67 -27.88 -22.75 -3.97
CA GLN A 67 -29.31 -22.62 -3.65
C GLN A 67 -30.10 -21.95 -4.78
N PRO A 68 -31.38 -22.32 -4.96
CA PRO A 68 -32.27 -21.63 -5.89
C PRO A 68 -32.65 -20.23 -5.37
N ILE A 69 -33.40 -19.47 -6.19
CA ILE A 69 -34.01 -18.20 -5.77
C ILE A 69 -34.95 -18.48 -4.59
N HIS A 70 -34.95 -17.62 -3.59
CA HIS A 70 -35.83 -17.71 -2.42
C HIS A 70 -37.30 -17.80 -2.86
N PRO A 71 -38.12 -18.69 -2.27
CA PRO A 71 -39.48 -18.98 -2.76
C PRO A 71 -40.37 -17.75 -2.95
N GLU A 72 -40.39 -16.84 -1.97
CA GLU A 72 -41.15 -15.59 -2.02
C GLU A 72 -40.63 -14.63 -3.09
N ALA A 73 -39.31 -14.59 -3.31
CA ALA A 73 -38.73 -13.81 -4.40
C ALA A 73 -39.04 -14.42 -5.77
N ALA A 74 -39.10 -15.76 -5.87
CA ALA A 74 -39.46 -16.49 -7.08
C ALA A 74 -40.93 -16.24 -7.46
N LEU A 75 -41.86 -16.33 -6.51
CA LEU A 75 -43.28 -16.04 -6.73
C LEU A 75 -43.51 -14.62 -7.26
N VAL A 76 -42.83 -13.64 -6.67
CA VAL A 76 -42.93 -12.24 -7.10
C VAL A 76 -42.27 -12.04 -8.47
N LEU A 77 -41.13 -12.69 -8.72
CA LEU A 77 -40.41 -12.61 -9.99
C LEU A 77 -41.25 -13.16 -11.15
N GLU A 78 -41.89 -14.32 -10.96
CA GLU A 78 -42.79 -14.93 -11.96
C GLU A 78 -43.99 -14.02 -12.24
N GLY A 79 -44.58 -13.42 -11.20
CA GLY A 79 -45.67 -12.45 -11.34
C GLY A 79 -45.29 -11.16 -12.10
N LEU A 80 -44.00 -10.86 -12.22
CA LEU A 80 -43.47 -9.72 -12.97
C LEU A 80 -42.89 -10.13 -14.35
N GLY A 81 -43.08 -11.37 -14.77
CA GLY A 81 -42.64 -11.90 -16.07
C GLY A 81 -41.17 -12.34 -16.12
N GLY A 82 -40.52 -12.53 -14.98
CA GLY A 82 -39.17 -13.07 -14.88
C GLY A 82 -39.13 -14.61 -14.84
N ASP A 83 -38.01 -15.19 -15.25
CA ASP A 83 -37.78 -16.64 -15.27
C ASP A 83 -36.92 -17.08 -14.07
N THR A 84 -37.42 -18.05 -13.31
CA THR A 84 -36.79 -18.61 -12.10
C THR A 84 -35.96 -19.86 -12.39
N SER A 85 -36.09 -20.45 -13.58
CA SER A 85 -35.50 -21.74 -13.92
C SER A 85 -33.97 -21.70 -14.07
N GLY A 86 -33.31 -22.81 -13.71
CA GLY A 86 -31.87 -23.00 -13.87
C GLY A 86 -30.99 -22.02 -13.07
N PHE A 87 -31.56 -21.32 -12.08
CA PHE A 87 -30.78 -20.43 -11.21
C PHE A 87 -30.09 -21.22 -10.08
N ALA A 88 -28.82 -20.91 -9.86
CA ALA A 88 -28.07 -21.35 -8.69
C ALA A 88 -27.23 -20.18 -8.17
N ALA A 89 -27.31 -19.91 -6.88
CA ALA A 89 -26.57 -18.82 -6.24
C ALA A 89 -25.05 -19.03 -6.37
N ARG A 90 -24.32 -17.95 -6.65
CA ARG A 90 -22.86 -17.94 -6.90
C ARG A 90 -22.13 -16.97 -5.99
N GLN A 91 -21.00 -17.42 -5.48
CA GLN A 91 -20.11 -16.59 -4.67
C GLN A 91 -19.40 -15.54 -5.54
N LEU A 92 -19.44 -14.28 -5.11
CA LEU A 92 -18.69 -13.20 -5.72
C LEU A 92 -17.18 -13.47 -5.55
N THR A 93 -16.48 -13.52 -6.68
CA THR A 93 -15.01 -13.62 -6.76
C THR A 93 -14.47 -12.47 -7.60
N ALA A 94 -13.19 -12.15 -7.46
CA ALA A 94 -12.53 -11.12 -8.28
C ALA A 94 -12.69 -11.41 -9.78
N ARG A 95 -12.56 -12.69 -10.19
CA ARG A 95 -12.73 -13.11 -11.59
C ARG A 95 -14.15 -12.84 -12.13
N ILE A 96 -15.19 -13.09 -11.33
CA ILE A 96 -16.57 -12.82 -11.74
C ILE A 96 -16.81 -11.31 -11.85
N ALA A 97 -16.25 -10.52 -10.94
CA ALA A 97 -16.34 -9.06 -10.97
C ALA A 97 -15.59 -8.46 -12.18
N GLU A 98 -14.35 -8.89 -12.42
CA GLU A 98 -13.50 -8.38 -13.51
C GLU A 98 -14.02 -8.75 -14.91
N ALA A 99 -14.77 -9.84 -15.02
CA ALA A 99 -15.41 -10.24 -16.27
C ALA A 99 -16.64 -9.39 -16.63
N ALA A 100 -17.10 -8.51 -15.74
CA ALA A 100 -18.26 -7.66 -15.98
C ALA A 100 -17.83 -6.25 -16.44
N ASP A 101 -18.57 -5.71 -17.41
CA ASP A 101 -18.38 -4.35 -17.92
C ASP A 101 -19.04 -3.32 -17.01
N LEU A 102 -20.15 -3.69 -16.35
CA LEU A 102 -20.82 -2.88 -15.34
C LEU A 102 -21.27 -3.76 -14.16
N ILE A 103 -21.01 -3.28 -12.94
CA ILE A 103 -21.41 -3.94 -11.70
C ILE A 103 -22.44 -3.07 -10.98
N LEU A 104 -23.62 -3.64 -10.77
CA LEU A 104 -24.76 -3.00 -10.11
C LEU A 104 -25.03 -3.66 -8.76
N THR A 105 -24.74 -2.91 -7.71
CA THR A 105 -24.81 -3.38 -6.33
C THR A 105 -26.13 -2.96 -5.69
N MET A 106 -26.69 -3.81 -4.83
CA MET A 106 -27.98 -3.48 -4.20
C MET A 106 -27.83 -2.41 -3.11
N THR A 107 -26.65 -2.30 -2.51
CA THR A 107 -26.36 -1.34 -1.44
C THR A 107 -24.92 -0.84 -1.51
N ALA A 108 -24.61 0.28 -0.85
CA ALA A 108 -23.23 0.78 -0.73
C ALA A 108 -22.30 -0.26 -0.09
N HIS A 109 -22.76 -1.00 0.91
CA HIS A 109 -21.98 -2.08 1.53
C HIS A 109 -21.61 -3.20 0.53
N HIS A 110 -22.50 -3.54 -0.41
CA HIS A 110 -22.18 -4.50 -1.47
C HIS A 110 -21.15 -3.94 -2.46
N ARG A 111 -21.18 -2.63 -2.75
CA ARG A 111 -20.12 -1.97 -3.53
C ARG A 111 -18.78 -2.10 -2.85
N ASP A 112 -18.71 -1.81 -1.55
CA ASP A 112 -17.46 -1.94 -0.79
C ASP A 112 -16.96 -3.39 -0.84
N ALA A 113 -17.84 -4.39 -0.70
CA ALA A 113 -17.49 -5.80 -0.81
C ALA A 113 -16.97 -6.22 -2.21
N VAL A 114 -17.44 -5.57 -3.28
CA VAL A 114 -16.88 -5.73 -4.64
C VAL A 114 -15.49 -5.11 -4.71
N LEU A 115 -15.32 -3.89 -4.18
CA LEU A 115 -14.06 -3.15 -4.24
C LEU A 115 -12.97 -3.74 -3.37
N GLU A 116 -13.31 -4.37 -2.24
CA GLU A 116 -12.37 -5.16 -1.44
C GLU A 116 -11.75 -6.31 -2.25
N ARG A 117 -12.52 -6.89 -3.17
CA ARG A 117 -12.09 -8.03 -4.01
C ARG A 117 -11.45 -7.58 -5.32
N ALA A 118 -11.90 -6.46 -5.86
CA ALA A 118 -11.44 -5.89 -7.13
C ALA A 118 -11.40 -4.35 -7.07
N PRO A 119 -10.36 -3.77 -6.42
CA PRO A 119 -10.30 -2.32 -6.14
C PRO A 119 -10.31 -1.44 -7.40
N ARG A 120 -9.81 -1.96 -8.53
CA ARG A 120 -9.72 -1.24 -9.81
C ARG A 120 -11.07 -1.03 -10.49
N LEU A 121 -12.14 -1.68 -10.02
CA LEU A 121 -13.47 -1.64 -10.64
C LEU A 121 -14.35 -0.51 -10.12
N LEU A 122 -13.81 0.45 -9.36
CA LEU A 122 -14.58 1.59 -8.82
C LEU A 122 -15.35 2.34 -9.90
N ARG A 123 -14.74 2.61 -11.05
CA ARG A 123 -15.37 3.30 -12.18
C ARG A 123 -16.50 2.52 -12.84
N ARG A 124 -16.55 1.19 -12.64
CA ARG A 124 -17.56 0.29 -13.20
C ARG A 124 -18.57 -0.22 -12.18
N THR A 125 -18.42 0.13 -10.90
CA THR A 125 -19.26 -0.40 -9.81
C THR A 125 -20.13 0.70 -9.21
N PHE A 126 -21.44 0.58 -9.34
CA PHE A 126 -22.43 1.54 -8.84
C PHE A 126 -23.48 0.84 -8.00
N THR A 127 -24.17 1.55 -7.12
CA THR A 127 -25.45 1.04 -6.61
C THR A 127 -26.51 1.13 -7.70
N LEU A 128 -27.51 0.25 -7.67
CA LEU A 128 -28.57 0.23 -8.69
C LEU A 128 -29.34 1.56 -8.74
N SER A 129 -29.56 2.19 -7.58
CA SER A 129 -30.19 3.50 -7.47
C SER A 129 -29.31 4.62 -8.04
N GLU A 130 -28.01 4.64 -7.71
CA GLU A 130 -27.05 5.59 -8.29
C GLU A 130 -27.01 5.48 -9.83
N ALA A 131 -26.87 4.27 -10.36
CA ALA A 131 -26.81 4.03 -11.80
C ALA A 131 -28.08 4.47 -12.53
N SER A 132 -29.26 4.21 -11.95
CA SER A 132 -30.53 4.62 -12.54
C SER A 132 -30.72 6.13 -12.64
N ARG A 133 -30.14 6.90 -11.69
CA ARG A 133 -30.26 8.37 -11.67
C ARG A 133 -29.25 9.01 -12.60
N LEU A 134 -28.01 8.50 -12.60
CA LEU A 134 -26.99 8.96 -13.55
C LEU A 134 -27.43 8.72 -15.00
N ALA A 135 -28.11 7.61 -15.26
CA ALA A 135 -28.73 7.31 -16.55
C ALA A 135 -29.81 8.32 -16.99
N VAL A 136 -30.47 9.02 -16.05
CA VAL A 136 -31.58 9.95 -16.28
C VAL A 136 -31.13 11.42 -16.26
N ALA A 137 -30.18 11.77 -15.40
CA ALA A 137 -29.79 13.16 -15.14
C ALA A 137 -28.93 13.77 -16.26
N GLU A 138 -28.16 12.97 -16.98
CA GLU A 138 -27.19 13.42 -17.98
C GLU A 138 -27.52 12.77 -19.33
N GLN A 139 -28.34 13.44 -20.14
CA GLN A 139 -28.67 13.00 -21.50
C GLN A 139 -27.38 12.97 -22.35
N GLY A 140 -26.84 11.77 -22.60
CA GLY A 140 -25.67 11.58 -23.48
C GLY A 140 -24.48 10.84 -22.86
N ALA A 141 -24.51 10.51 -21.56
CA ALA A 141 -23.41 9.81 -20.89
C ALA A 141 -23.25 8.34 -21.35
N THR A 142 -22.03 7.94 -21.70
CA THR A 142 -21.60 6.56 -21.96
C THR A 142 -21.30 5.81 -20.65
N MET A 143 -21.09 4.49 -20.72
CA MET A 143 -20.68 3.71 -19.54
C MET A 143 -19.35 4.17 -18.94
N ALA A 144 -18.44 4.70 -19.77
CA ALA A 144 -17.18 5.28 -19.30
C ALA A 144 -17.40 6.58 -18.52
N ASP A 145 -18.39 7.38 -18.93
CA ASP A 145 -18.70 8.69 -18.33
C ASP A 145 -19.40 8.57 -16.97
N LEU A 146 -20.12 7.46 -16.73
CA LEU A 146 -20.80 7.22 -15.45
C LEU A 146 -19.83 7.31 -14.26
N GLY A 147 -18.58 6.89 -14.45
CA GLY A 147 -17.55 6.95 -13.41
C GLY A 147 -17.23 8.39 -12.99
N ASP A 148 -17.19 9.30 -13.96
CA ASP A 148 -16.82 10.70 -13.76
C ASP A 148 -18.02 11.53 -13.29
N LEU A 149 -19.23 11.15 -13.69
CA LEU A 149 -20.47 11.79 -13.26
C LEU A 149 -20.87 11.46 -11.82
N ARG A 150 -20.21 10.49 -11.17
CA ARG A 150 -20.48 10.09 -9.79
C ARG A 150 -20.42 11.25 -8.78
N ALA A 151 -19.59 12.26 -9.04
CA ALA A 151 -19.45 13.45 -8.19
C ALA A 151 -20.75 14.30 -8.12
N HIS A 152 -21.67 14.12 -9.06
CA HIS A 152 -22.92 14.88 -9.17
C HIS A 152 -24.10 14.22 -8.40
N VAL A 153 -23.90 13.03 -7.78
CA VAL A 153 -24.95 12.34 -7.02
C VAL A 153 -24.91 12.76 -5.54
N THR A 154 -25.97 13.40 -5.06
CA THR A 154 -26.11 13.84 -3.66
C THR A 154 -26.40 12.68 -2.70
N GLU A 155 -26.14 12.87 -1.39
CA GLU A 155 -26.24 11.83 -0.36
C GLU A 155 -27.66 11.27 -0.20
N GLN A 156 -28.68 12.12 -0.34
CA GLN A 156 -30.10 11.75 -0.29
C GLN A 156 -30.54 10.89 -1.50
N GLN A 157 -29.69 10.78 -2.53
CA GLN A 157 -29.95 10.05 -3.77
C GLN A 157 -29.32 8.64 -3.79
N ARG A 158 -28.59 8.26 -2.72
CA ARG A 158 -27.93 6.96 -2.52
C ARG A 158 -28.82 5.95 -1.78
N ALA A 159 -30.09 5.88 -2.13
CA ALA A 159 -31.03 4.98 -1.45
C ALA A 159 -30.67 3.51 -1.73
N ASP A 160 -30.39 2.75 -0.68
CA ASP A 160 -30.06 1.33 -0.74
C ASP A 160 -31.32 0.46 -0.92
N ILE A 161 -31.21 -0.63 -1.68
CA ILE A 161 -32.29 -1.61 -1.80
C ILE A 161 -32.31 -2.49 -0.54
N ARG A 162 -33.38 -2.33 0.23
CA ARG A 162 -33.62 -3.04 1.49
C ARG A 162 -33.58 -4.55 1.29
N ASP A 163 -33.03 -5.26 2.26
CA ASP A 163 -33.05 -6.73 2.27
C ASP A 163 -34.45 -7.24 2.64
N PRO A 164 -35.14 -8.02 1.79
CA PRO A 164 -36.49 -8.51 2.09
C PRO A 164 -36.51 -9.73 3.02
N ILE A 165 -35.35 -10.35 3.29
CA ILE A 165 -35.23 -11.52 4.18
C ILE A 165 -35.75 -11.20 5.59
N GLY A 166 -36.69 -12.02 6.08
CA GLY A 166 -37.36 -11.83 7.37
C GLY A 166 -38.54 -10.86 7.35
N GLY A 167 -38.89 -10.29 6.19
CA GLY A 167 -40.07 -9.43 5.99
C GLY A 167 -41.31 -10.16 5.45
N SER A 168 -42.42 -9.44 5.32
CA SER A 168 -43.66 -9.95 4.69
C SER A 168 -43.53 -10.05 3.16
N ALA A 169 -44.45 -10.78 2.51
CA ALA A 169 -44.50 -10.88 1.04
C ALA A 169 -44.61 -9.52 0.33
N GLU A 170 -45.19 -8.51 0.99
CA GLU A 170 -45.28 -7.13 0.49
C GLU A 170 -43.90 -6.48 0.33
N VAL A 171 -42.95 -6.78 1.23
CA VAL A 171 -41.57 -6.27 1.16
C VAL A 171 -40.83 -6.87 -0.05
N PHE A 172 -41.08 -8.15 -0.35
CA PHE A 172 -40.54 -8.79 -1.55
C PHE A 172 -41.11 -8.15 -2.83
N GLN A 173 -42.40 -7.81 -2.86
CA GLN A 173 -43.03 -7.09 -3.96
C GLN A 173 -42.46 -5.69 -4.15
N GLU A 174 -42.25 -4.94 -3.05
CA GLU A 174 -41.67 -3.60 -3.09
C GLU A 174 -40.24 -3.62 -3.66
N VAL A 175 -39.40 -4.55 -3.19
CA VAL A 175 -38.02 -4.72 -3.66
C VAL A 175 -37.97 -5.11 -5.14
N ALA A 176 -38.84 -6.02 -5.58
CA ALA A 176 -38.88 -6.45 -6.98
C ALA A 176 -39.36 -5.32 -7.91
N ARG A 177 -40.42 -4.59 -7.54
CA ARG A 177 -40.91 -3.42 -8.30
C ARG A 177 -39.89 -2.29 -8.35
N GLY A 178 -39.22 -2.02 -7.22
CA GLY A 178 -38.12 -1.06 -7.16
C GLY A 178 -36.98 -1.43 -8.10
N SER A 179 -36.52 -2.68 -8.04
CA SER A 179 -35.48 -3.21 -8.93
C SER A 179 -35.89 -3.13 -10.40
N GLN A 180 -37.13 -3.51 -10.74
CA GLN A 180 -37.68 -3.40 -12.10
C GLN A 180 -37.67 -1.96 -12.60
N ALA A 181 -38.15 -1.00 -11.79
CA ALA A 181 -38.21 0.41 -12.15
C ALA A 181 -36.81 1.02 -12.37
N TYR A 182 -35.82 0.59 -11.59
CA TYR A 182 -34.43 1.01 -11.79
C TYR A 182 -33.82 0.37 -13.04
N CYS A 183 -33.99 -0.93 -13.24
CA CYS A 183 -33.52 -1.64 -14.44
C CYS A 183 -34.11 -1.04 -15.73
N ARG A 184 -35.41 -0.76 -15.76
CA ARG A 184 -36.07 -0.13 -16.91
C ARG A 184 -35.47 1.24 -17.23
N ARG A 185 -35.27 2.10 -16.21
CA ARG A 185 -34.65 3.43 -16.39
C ARG A 185 -33.20 3.34 -16.89
N SER A 186 -32.41 2.41 -16.36
CA SER A 186 -31.01 2.23 -16.76
C SER A 186 -30.88 1.72 -18.19
N LEU A 187 -31.64 0.69 -18.60
CA LEU A 187 -31.46 0.04 -19.90
C LEU A 187 -32.02 0.86 -21.08
N THR A 188 -33.14 1.56 -20.92
CA THR A 188 -33.67 2.45 -21.98
C THR A 188 -32.66 3.53 -22.38
N SER A 189 -31.84 3.97 -21.42
CA SER A 189 -30.75 4.92 -21.69
C SER A 189 -29.51 4.27 -22.34
N ALA A 190 -29.19 3.02 -21.98
CA ALA A 190 -28.01 2.30 -22.47
C ALA A 190 -28.21 1.74 -23.90
N CYS A 191 -29.39 1.21 -24.22
CA CYS A 191 -29.70 0.61 -25.52
C CYS A 191 -29.88 1.63 -26.65
N ALA A 192 -30.29 2.86 -26.36
CA ALA A 192 -30.35 3.93 -27.35
C ALA A 192 -28.95 4.33 -27.88
N ARG A 193 -27.87 3.95 -27.18
CA ARG A 193 -26.52 4.53 -27.38
C ARG A 193 -25.44 3.52 -27.78
N ALA A 194 -25.64 2.22 -27.55
CA ALA A 194 -24.76 1.17 -28.11
C ALA A 194 -24.73 1.18 -29.65
N SER A 195 -25.76 1.74 -30.30
CA SER A 195 -25.80 1.93 -31.76
C SER A 195 -24.85 3.02 -32.27
N ASP A 196 -24.50 4.02 -31.44
CA ASP A 196 -23.64 5.15 -31.84
C ASP A 196 -22.15 4.85 -31.61
N GLU A 197 -21.82 4.11 -30.54
CA GLU A 197 -20.44 3.75 -30.20
C GLU A 197 -19.83 2.74 -31.20
N LEU A 198 -20.65 1.82 -31.72
CA LEU A 198 -20.26 0.88 -32.78
C LEU A 198 -19.99 1.58 -34.13
N ALA A 199 -20.62 2.74 -34.38
CA ALA A 199 -20.36 3.53 -35.58
C ALA A 199 -19.05 4.35 -35.48
N GLY A 200 -18.66 4.75 -34.26
CA GLY A 200 -17.42 5.50 -34.01
C GLY A 200 -16.15 4.64 -34.06
N ILE A 201 -16.20 3.41 -33.54
CA ILE A 201 -15.02 2.51 -33.49
C ILE A 201 -14.57 2.06 -34.89
N ALA A 202 -15.47 2.02 -35.88
CA ALA A 202 -15.11 1.72 -37.27
C ALA A 202 -14.35 2.86 -37.99
N ALA A 203 -14.37 4.08 -37.45
CA ALA A 203 -13.74 5.25 -38.06
C ALA A 203 -12.27 5.47 -37.63
N ASP A 204 -11.83 4.87 -36.51
CA ASP A 204 -10.54 5.21 -35.87
C ASP A 204 -9.39 4.23 -36.16
N THR A 205 -9.61 3.22 -37.00
CA THR A 205 -8.51 2.40 -37.55
C THR A 205 -8.01 2.98 -38.88
N SER A 206 -7.22 4.05 -38.82
CA SER A 206 -6.31 4.43 -39.91
C SER A 206 -4.86 4.49 -39.39
N VAL A 207 -4.05 3.51 -39.78
CA VAL A 207 -2.61 3.47 -39.54
C VAL A 207 -1.93 4.10 -40.75
N GLY A 208 -1.29 5.25 -40.55
CA GLY A 208 -0.55 5.94 -41.60
C GLY A 208 0.85 5.35 -41.82
N PHE A 209 1.13 4.90 -43.05
CA PHE A 209 2.48 4.83 -43.60
C PHE A 209 2.43 5.26 -45.08
N GLY A 210 3.19 6.30 -45.43
CA GLY A 210 3.48 6.71 -46.81
C GLY A 210 2.37 7.51 -47.49
N GLY A 211 2.61 8.79 -47.74
CA GLY A 211 1.61 9.74 -48.23
C GLY A 211 1.04 9.43 -49.62
N VAL A 212 -0.29 9.34 -49.69
CA VAL A 212 -1.19 9.89 -50.73
C VAL A 212 -2.58 10.02 -50.08
N SER A 213 -3.21 11.18 -50.19
CA SER A 213 -4.58 11.45 -49.71
C SER A 213 -5.60 11.34 -50.84
N VAL A 214 -6.65 10.53 -50.68
CA VAL A 214 -7.89 10.59 -51.49
C VAL A 214 -9.10 10.33 -50.56
N PRO A 215 -10.20 11.11 -50.63
CA PRO A 215 -11.34 10.95 -49.73
C PRO A 215 -12.37 9.97 -50.31
N MET A 216 -13.05 9.19 -49.45
CA MET A 216 -14.22 8.43 -49.87
C MET A 216 -15.38 8.62 -48.88
N ALA A 217 -16.25 9.55 -49.24
CA ALA A 217 -17.64 9.57 -48.79
C ALA A 217 -18.43 8.56 -49.62
N SER A 218 -19.14 7.64 -48.96
CA SER A 218 -20.45 7.06 -49.35
C SER A 218 -20.62 5.69 -48.70
N LEU A 219 -21.59 5.61 -47.77
CA LEU A 219 -22.47 4.45 -47.46
C LEU A 219 -23.07 4.67 -46.06
N ARG A 220 -24.22 5.35 -46.00
CA ARG A 220 -25.15 5.28 -44.85
C ARG A 220 -26.24 4.27 -45.19
N PRO A 221 -26.57 3.31 -44.31
CA PRO A 221 -27.91 2.76 -44.22
C PRO A 221 -28.70 3.49 -43.13
N SER A 222 -29.94 3.82 -43.47
CA SER A 222 -30.94 4.49 -42.67
C SER A 222 -31.57 3.54 -41.64
N ALA A 223 -31.67 3.97 -40.37
CA ALA A 223 -32.56 3.37 -39.38
C ALA A 223 -33.54 4.44 -38.86
N ARG A 224 -34.84 4.18 -39.05
CA ARG A 224 -35.96 5.05 -38.69
C ARG A 224 -36.12 5.13 -37.16
N ILE A 225 -36.18 6.35 -36.64
CA ILE A 225 -36.54 6.65 -35.25
C ILE A 225 -38.04 6.42 -35.07
N ILE A 226 -38.43 5.53 -34.14
CA ILE A 226 -39.80 5.44 -33.61
C ILE A 226 -39.84 6.30 -32.35
N THR A 227 -40.60 7.39 -32.39
CA THR A 227 -40.83 8.29 -31.27
C THR A 227 -41.99 7.77 -30.41
N PHE A 228 -41.76 7.48 -29.13
CA PHE A 228 -42.86 7.35 -28.16
C PHE A 228 -42.97 8.66 -27.37
N ALA A 229 -44.09 9.35 -27.56
CA ALA A 229 -44.47 10.53 -26.80
C ALA A 229 -44.88 10.12 -25.38
N ALA A 230 -44.19 10.66 -24.36
CA ALA A 230 -44.61 10.54 -22.97
C ALA A 230 -45.73 11.55 -22.69
N ALA A 231 -46.96 11.05 -22.57
CA ALA A 231 -48.05 11.79 -21.95
C ALA A 231 -47.85 11.76 -20.43
N GLY A 232 -47.72 12.95 -19.81
CA GLY A 232 -47.67 13.07 -18.36
C GLY A 232 -49.07 13.03 -17.72
N PRO A 233 -49.18 12.61 -16.45
CA PRO A 233 -50.26 13.02 -15.57
C PRO A 233 -49.70 14.02 -14.54
N SER A 234 -49.96 15.32 -14.64
CA SER A 234 -51.15 16.04 -14.15
C SER A 234 -51.37 15.92 -12.63
N ASP A 235 -51.18 17.07 -11.97
CA ASP A 235 -51.58 17.39 -10.61
C ASP A 235 -53.01 16.94 -10.31
N ARG A 236 -53.19 16.25 -9.19
CA ARG A 236 -54.41 16.30 -8.37
C ARG A 236 -54.12 15.74 -6.97
N GLN A 237 -54.06 16.65 -5.99
CA GLN A 237 -54.31 16.33 -4.58
C GLN A 237 -55.72 15.74 -4.41
N PRO A 238 -55.92 14.94 -3.36
CA PRO A 238 -56.96 15.34 -2.40
C PRO A 238 -56.57 15.17 -0.93
N ALA A 239 -56.92 16.23 -0.18
CA ALA A 239 -57.45 16.34 1.19
C ALA A 239 -57.23 15.26 2.28
N TYR A 240 -56.83 15.79 3.45
CA TYR A 240 -56.86 15.32 4.85
C TYR A 240 -58.19 14.63 5.31
N PRO A 241 -58.21 13.90 6.45
CA PRO A 241 -58.32 14.52 7.78
C PRO A 241 -57.32 14.06 8.85
N SER A 242 -57.03 15.03 9.70
CA SER A 242 -56.33 15.05 10.98
C SER A 242 -57.01 14.29 12.12
N ILE A 243 -56.22 13.63 12.98
CA ILE A 243 -56.46 13.41 14.43
C ILE A 243 -55.07 13.37 15.09
N SER A 244 -54.56 14.40 15.77
CA SER A 244 -54.87 14.91 17.12
C SER A 244 -54.39 14.02 18.29
N SER A 245 -53.64 14.68 19.19
CA SER A 245 -53.41 14.43 20.63
C SER A 245 -52.64 13.16 21.04
N ALA A 246 -51.36 13.23 21.39
CA ALA A 246 -50.78 13.64 22.69
C ALA A 246 -50.61 12.44 23.68
N PRO A 247 -49.90 12.61 24.80
CA PRO A 247 -48.58 12.01 25.10
C PRO A 247 -48.69 10.85 26.11
N LEU A 248 -47.60 10.14 26.43
CA LEU A 248 -47.33 9.51 27.74
C LEU A 248 -45.94 8.83 27.76
N SER A 249 -45.03 9.36 28.56
CA SER A 249 -44.09 8.57 29.38
C SER A 249 -44.77 8.31 30.75
N PRO A 250 -44.19 7.65 31.79
CA PRO A 250 -42.99 6.81 31.94
C PRO A 250 -43.24 5.51 32.79
N LYS A 251 -42.16 4.77 33.18
CA LYS A 251 -42.05 3.75 34.28
C LYS A 251 -42.65 2.35 33.96
N CYS A 252 -42.16 1.19 34.42
CA CYS A 252 -41.38 0.69 35.57
C CYS A 252 -40.86 -0.75 35.22
N TYR A 253 -39.60 -1.14 35.50
CA TYR A 253 -39.07 -1.95 36.64
C TYR A 253 -39.19 -3.50 36.59
N VAL A 254 -38.05 -4.15 36.90
CA VAL A 254 -37.74 -5.52 37.44
C VAL A 254 -38.02 -6.77 36.59
N ALA A 255 -36.97 -7.55 36.29
CA ALA A 255 -36.74 -8.89 36.87
C ALA A 255 -35.41 -9.52 36.42
N GLU A 256 -34.50 -9.70 37.38
CA GLU A 256 -33.34 -10.58 37.34
C GLU A 256 -33.76 -12.06 37.22
N ARG A 257 -32.94 -12.88 36.56
CA ARG A 257 -32.73 -14.28 36.98
C ARG A 257 -31.35 -14.78 36.58
N ASN A 258 -30.56 -15.04 37.61
CA ASN A 258 -29.35 -15.86 37.64
C ASN A 258 -29.65 -17.31 37.22
N PHE A 259 -28.72 -17.92 36.49
CA PHE A 259 -28.51 -19.38 36.57
C PHE A 259 -27.01 -19.68 36.47
N GLN A 260 -26.41 -19.92 37.64
CA GLN A 260 -25.16 -20.63 37.86
C GLN A 260 -25.44 -22.13 37.85
N PHE A 261 -24.54 -22.95 37.31
CA PHE A 261 -24.41 -24.34 37.76
C PHE A 261 -22.94 -24.78 37.76
N GLU A 262 -22.64 -25.48 38.85
CA GLU A 262 -21.35 -25.80 39.45
C GLU A 262 -20.51 -26.87 38.75
N LEU A 263 -19.21 -26.76 39.05
CA LEU A 263 -18.16 -27.77 38.91
C LEU A 263 -18.44 -29.03 39.74
N ARG A 264 -18.09 -30.20 39.20
CA ARG A 264 -17.73 -31.38 40.01
C ARG A 264 -16.66 -32.21 39.33
N GLU A 265 -15.48 -32.24 39.95
CA GLU A 265 -14.43 -33.22 39.70
C GLU A 265 -14.86 -34.62 40.17
N ARG A 266 -14.40 -35.66 39.47
CA ARG A 266 -13.91 -36.91 40.07
C ARG A 266 -13.09 -37.73 39.07
N GLU A 267 -11.94 -38.15 39.55
CA GLU A 267 -11.00 -39.11 38.98
C GLU A 267 -11.65 -40.48 38.74
N THR A 268 -11.19 -41.20 37.71
CA THR A 268 -10.84 -42.63 37.78
C THR A 268 -10.00 -43.02 36.58
N TRP A 269 -8.74 -43.34 36.84
CA TRP A 269 -7.90 -44.21 36.01
C TRP A 269 -8.28 -45.66 36.29
N ASP A 270 -8.56 -46.47 35.26
CA ASP A 270 -8.01 -47.84 35.12
C ASP A 270 -8.54 -48.59 33.87
N ARG A 271 -7.57 -49.06 33.06
CA ARG A 271 -7.44 -50.41 32.46
C ARG A 271 -8.43 -50.97 31.40
N VAL A 272 -7.82 -51.31 30.24
CA VAL A 272 -7.83 -52.62 29.50
C VAL A 272 -8.85 -52.81 28.35
N PRO A 273 -8.58 -53.56 27.25
CA PRO A 273 -7.31 -53.93 26.57
C PRO A 273 -7.27 -53.67 25.04
N ALA A 274 -6.08 -53.88 24.46
CA ALA A 274 -5.86 -54.15 23.04
C ALA A 274 -6.49 -55.48 22.60
N GLN A 275 -7.21 -55.47 21.47
CA GLN A 275 -7.37 -56.64 20.59
C GLN A 275 -7.34 -56.20 19.13
N GLY A 276 -6.50 -56.87 18.36
CA GLY A 276 -6.38 -56.72 16.91
C GLY A 276 -7.60 -57.30 16.17
N GLY A 277 -7.86 -56.73 15.00
CA GLY A 277 -8.91 -57.16 14.11
C GLY A 277 -8.70 -56.53 12.74
N ASP A 278 -7.83 -57.17 11.97
CA ASP A 278 -7.58 -56.92 10.56
C ASP A 278 -8.89 -57.03 9.75
N ARG A 279 -9.25 -55.97 9.01
CA ARG A 279 -10.13 -56.05 7.84
C ARG A 279 -9.92 -54.83 6.96
N GLY A 280 -9.26 -55.08 5.83
CA GLY A 280 -8.82 -54.08 4.87
C GLY A 280 -9.94 -53.26 4.22
N GLY A 281 -9.67 -51.96 4.13
CA GLY A 281 -10.21 -51.06 3.13
C GLY A 281 -9.03 -50.29 2.53
N ARG A 282 -8.55 -50.74 1.37
CA ARG A 282 -7.48 -50.08 0.61
C ARG A 282 -7.99 -48.73 0.10
N PHE A 283 -7.52 -47.64 0.69
CA PHE A 283 -7.38 -46.37 -0.03
C PHE A 283 -5.91 -46.23 -0.44
N VAL A 284 -5.63 -46.63 -1.67
CA VAL A 284 -4.33 -46.43 -2.32
C VAL A 284 -4.23 -44.94 -2.70
N THR A 285 -3.62 -44.12 -1.86
CA THR A 285 -3.12 -42.80 -2.28
C THR A 285 -1.76 -43.00 -2.94
N ALA A 286 -1.77 -43.13 -4.26
CA ALA A 286 -0.59 -43.25 -5.11
C ALA A 286 0.18 -41.91 -5.17
N VAL A 287 0.89 -41.52 -4.11
CA VAL A 287 1.93 -40.45 -4.16
C VAL A 287 3.14 -40.73 -3.23
N ASN A 288 3.17 -41.76 -2.37
CA ASN A 288 4.26 -41.89 -1.39
C ASN A 288 5.44 -42.83 -1.74
N ASP A 289 5.43 -43.58 -2.84
CA ASP A 289 6.52 -44.53 -3.15
C ASP A 289 7.80 -43.89 -3.75
N ARG A 290 7.94 -42.56 -3.73
CA ARG A 290 9.15 -41.88 -4.23
C ARG A 290 9.89 -40.99 -3.23
N LEU A 291 9.45 -40.91 -1.98
CA LEU A 291 10.13 -40.11 -0.95
C LEU A 291 10.97 -40.94 0.05
N ASP A 292 10.70 -42.24 0.17
CA ASP A 292 11.43 -43.11 1.12
C ASP A 292 12.82 -43.55 0.62
N VAL A 293 13.17 -43.26 -0.64
CA VAL A 293 14.49 -43.61 -1.21
C VAL A 293 15.50 -42.45 -1.16
N ALA A 294 15.09 -41.25 -0.73
CA ALA A 294 15.99 -40.08 -0.63
C ALA A 294 16.25 -39.57 0.81
N ALA A 295 15.64 -40.18 1.83
CA ALA A 295 15.76 -39.73 3.21
C ALA A 295 17.09 -40.05 3.90
N ASN A 296 17.97 -40.87 3.29
CA ASN A 296 19.19 -41.35 3.94
C ASN A 296 20.50 -40.66 3.56
N ILE A 297 20.51 -39.61 2.72
CA ILE A 297 21.75 -38.85 2.42
C ILE A 297 21.47 -37.37 2.18
N VAL A 298 20.70 -36.70 3.04
CA VAL A 298 20.64 -35.22 3.02
C VAL A 298 21.36 -34.71 4.25
N SER A 299 22.55 -34.14 4.02
CA SER A 299 23.33 -33.44 5.04
C SER A 299 22.46 -32.36 5.67
N ILE A 300 22.26 -32.42 6.98
CA ILE A 300 21.54 -31.40 7.75
C ILE A 300 22.12 -30.02 7.39
N PRO A 301 21.28 -29.03 7.03
CA PRO A 301 21.74 -27.68 6.73
C PRO A 301 22.64 -27.16 7.85
N THR A 302 23.80 -26.60 7.53
CA THR A 302 24.67 -26.09 8.58
C THR A 302 24.04 -24.86 9.26
N LYS A 303 23.92 -24.90 10.60
CA LYS A 303 23.62 -23.84 11.60
C LYS A 303 23.38 -22.39 11.15
N VAL A 304 24.25 -21.88 10.28
CA VAL A 304 24.22 -20.52 9.76
C VAL A 304 24.80 -20.57 8.35
N PRO A 305 24.19 -19.89 7.36
CA PRO A 305 24.73 -19.78 6.01
C PRO A 305 26.24 -19.48 6.07
N ALA A 306 27.06 -20.32 5.41
CA ALA A 306 28.52 -20.25 5.52
C ALA A 306 29.09 -18.85 5.23
N TRP A 307 28.39 -18.09 4.38
CA TRP A 307 28.75 -16.72 4.05
C TRP A 307 28.61 -15.74 5.23
N GLN A 308 27.59 -15.89 6.10
CA GLN A 308 27.38 -15.01 7.25
C GLN A 308 28.48 -15.23 8.29
N ARG A 309 28.84 -16.50 8.56
CA ARG A 309 29.99 -16.84 9.42
C ARG A 309 31.31 -16.32 8.86
N GLY A 310 31.54 -16.52 7.56
CA GLY A 310 32.72 -16.02 6.88
C GLY A 310 32.79 -14.49 6.85
N TYR A 311 31.65 -13.81 6.72
CA TYR A 311 31.58 -12.35 6.81
C TYR A 311 31.84 -11.87 8.23
N ALA A 312 31.18 -12.42 9.25
CA ALA A 312 31.38 -12.04 10.66
C ALA A 312 32.85 -12.19 11.09
N ARG A 313 33.53 -13.27 10.66
CA ARG A 313 34.97 -13.46 10.91
C ARG A 313 35.84 -12.42 10.21
N ARG A 314 35.58 -12.14 8.93
CA ARG A 314 36.29 -11.08 8.18
C ARG A 314 36.04 -9.70 8.80
N LEU A 315 34.87 -9.47 9.37
CA LEU A 315 34.52 -8.21 10.03
C LEU A 315 35.39 -7.95 11.27
N ILE A 316 35.92 -9.00 11.93
CA ILE A 316 36.90 -8.83 13.02
C ILE A 316 38.15 -8.16 12.48
N LEU A 317 38.69 -8.63 11.35
CA LEU A 317 39.88 -8.04 10.74
C LEU A 317 39.63 -6.60 10.27
N VAL A 318 38.44 -6.35 9.71
CA VAL A 318 38.02 -5.02 9.27
C VAL A 318 37.93 -4.05 10.46
N ASP A 319 37.32 -4.47 11.57
CA ASP A 319 37.22 -3.64 12.77
C ASP A 319 38.60 -3.42 13.42
N VAL A 320 39.45 -4.45 13.49
CA VAL A 320 40.83 -4.32 13.98
C VAL A 320 41.60 -3.30 13.15
N LEU A 321 41.52 -3.39 11.81
CA LEU A 321 42.16 -2.42 10.93
C LEU A 321 41.60 -1.01 11.14
N GLY A 322 40.28 -0.86 11.28
CA GLY A 322 39.62 0.42 11.53
C GLY A 322 40.05 1.07 12.85
N VAL A 323 40.12 0.27 13.93
CA VAL A 323 40.59 0.73 15.24
C VAL A 323 42.07 1.12 15.19
N LEU A 324 42.93 0.29 14.59
CA LEU A 324 44.36 0.58 14.48
C LEU A 324 44.63 1.83 13.66
N LEU A 325 43.91 2.04 12.55
CA LEU A 325 44.05 3.26 11.74
C LEU A 325 43.55 4.50 12.48
N ALA A 326 42.45 4.40 13.23
CA ALA A 326 41.94 5.52 14.01
C ALA A 326 42.90 5.93 15.14
N ILE A 327 43.44 4.94 15.86
CA ILE A 327 44.41 5.16 16.93
C ILE A 327 45.74 5.65 16.37
N GLY A 328 46.23 5.05 15.30
CA GLY A 328 47.45 5.47 14.61
C GLY A 328 47.36 6.89 14.06
N LEU A 329 46.21 7.27 13.48
CA LEU A 329 45.96 8.64 13.03
C LEU A 329 45.96 9.63 14.21
N ALA A 330 45.32 9.28 15.31
CA ALA A 330 45.30 10.13 16.51
C ALA A 330 46.70 10.29 17.11
N GLN A 331 47.48 9.21 17.14
CA GLN A 331 48.86 9.23 17.62
C GLN A 331 49.75 10.08 16.71
N TRP A 332 49.65 9.92 15.39
CA TRP A 332 50.40 10.70 14.41
C TRP A 332 50.05 12.18 14.43
N LEU A 333 48.76 12.54 14.46
CA LEU A 333 48.33 13.94 14.51
C LEU A 333 48.67 14.63 15.83
N ARG A 334 48.64 13.90 16.96
CA ARG A 334 48.88 14.48 18.28
C ARG A 334 50.35 14.53 18.68
N PHE A 335 51.13 13.53 18.29
CA PHE A 335 52.52 13.36 18.72
C PHE A 335 53.54 13.40 17.57
N GLY A 336 53.09 13.52 16.32
CA GLY A 336 53.96 13.55 15.14
C GLY A 336 54.43 12.16 14.69
N ALA A 337 55.16 12.11 13.57
CA ALA A 337 55.92 10.92 13.20
C ALA A 337 57.07 10.75 14.22
N LEU A 338 57.34 9.51 14.64
CA LEU A 338 58.34 9.08 15.63
C LEU A 338 59.78 9.56 15.34
N THR A 339 60.04 10.85 15.44
CA THR A 339 61.39 11.45 15.36
C THR A 339 61.46 12.63 16.32
N GLY A 340 62.01 12.37 17.50
CA GLY A 340 62.35 13.39 18.48
C GLY A 340 62.41 12.76 19.85
N ASP A 341 63.63 12.59 20.37
CA ASP A 341 63.93 12.17 21.74
C ASP A 341 62.96 12.81 22.74
N VAL A 342 62.08 11.99 23.33
CA VAL A 342 61.33 12.41 24.50
C VAL A 342 61.97 11.73 25.69
N ALA A 343 62.72 12.57 26.42
CA ALA A 343 63.36 12.27 27.68
C ALA A 343 62.46 11.42 28.59
N THR A 344 63.10 10.38 29.09
CA THR A 344 62.65 9.47 30.14
C THR A 344 62.24 10.24 31.40
N LEU A 345 61.18 9.72 32.06
CA LEU A 345 60.69 10.03 33.42
C LEU A 345 59.66 11.17 33.54
N GLU A 346 58.42 10.94 33.06
CA GLU A 346 57.14 11.33 33.72
C GLU A 346 55.88 11.12 32.85
N TYR A 347 56.02 10.81 31.55
CA TYR A 347 54.87 10.67 30.64
C TYR A 347 54.47 9.22 30.41
N LEU A 348 53.16 8.93 30.48
CA LEU A 348 52.56 7.65 30.08
C LEU A 348 53.05 7.21 28.70
N ASP A 349 53.48 5.95 28.56
CA ASP A 349 53.86 5.37 27.27
C ASP A 349 52.62 5.28 26.37
N TYR A 350 52.46 6.26 25.47
CA TYR A 350 51.29 6.39 24.60
C TYR A 350 51.08 5.18 23.68
N PRO A 351 52.13 4.51 23.14
CA PRO A 351 52.01 3.19 22.56
C PRO A 351 51.25 2.18 23.44
N LEU A 352 51.63 2.04 24.72
CA LEU A 352 50.94 1.13 25.65
C LEU A 352 49.49 1.57 25.89
N VAL A 353 49.25 2.87 26.10
CA VAL A 353 47.89 3.42 26.27
C VAL A 353 47.03 3.16 25.01
N SER A 354 47.59 3.39 23.82
CA SER A 354 46.96 3.09 22.52
C SER A 354 46.61 1.61 22.40
N THR A 355 47.51 0.70 22.78
CA THR A 355 47.24 -0.75 22.76
C THR A 355 46.14 -1.14 23.73
N VAL A 356 46.15 -0.61 24.96
CA VAL A 356 45.09 -0.87 25.96
C VAL A 356 43.74 -0.38 25.45
N ILE A 357 43.67 0.84 24.89
CA ILE A 357 42.43 1.38 24.30
C ILE A 357 41.98 0.53 23.12
N ALA A 358 42.89 0.11 22.23
CA ALA A 358 42.56 -0.74 21.09
C ALA A 358 41.94 -2.08 21.52
N VAL A 359 42.56 -2.76 22.50
CA VAL A 359 42.07 -4.03 23.04
C VAL A 359 40.71 -3.85 23.71
N ALA A 360 40.56 -2.83 24.56
CA ALA A 360 39.29 -2.50 25.20
C ALA A 360 38.20 -2.21 24.17
N TRP A 361 38.53 -1.54 23.06
CA TRP A 361 37.59 -1.22 22.00
C TRP A 361 37.13 -2.45 21.22
N ILE A 362 38.05 -3.34 20.85
CA ILE A 362 37.70 -4.60 20.18
C ILE A 362 36.86 -5.49 21.10
N LEU A 363 37.19 -5.53 22.39
CA LEU A 363 36.43 -6.25 23.39
C LEU A 363 35.02 -5.65 23.58
N ALA A 364 34.90 -4.33 23.66
CA ALA A 364 33.59 -3.67 23.75
C ALA A 364 32.72 -3.93 22.51
N LEU A 365 33.31 -3.96 21.32
CA LEU A 365 32.61 -4.35 20.09
C LEU A 365 32.15 -5.82 20.12
N ALA A 366 32.91 -6.71 20.77
CA ALA A 366 32.55 -8.10 20.97
C ALA A 366 31.42 -8.26 22.01
N ILE A 367 31.53 -7.60 23.17
CA ILE A 367 30.53 -7.59 24.25
C ILE A 367 29.19 -7.04 23.77
N ASN A 368 29.19 -5.98 22.94
CA ASN A 368 27.97 -5.43 22.35
C ASN A 368 27.38 -6.32 21.24
N HIS A 369 27.97 -7.49 20.97
CA HIS A 369 27.58 -8.39 19.89
C HIS A 369 27.43 -7.66 18.54
N SER A 370 28.30 -6.69 18.27
CA SER A 370 28.26 -5.87 17.04
C SER A 370 28.52 -6.70 15.76
N ARG A 371 28.96 -7.94 15.93
CA ARG A 371 29.27 -8.92 14.86
C ARG A 371 28.33 -10.13 14.89
N SER A 372 27.17 -10.02 15.53
CA SER A 372 26.17 -11.09 15.54
C SER A 372 25.62 -11.33 14.14
N THR A 373 25.54 -12.59 13.72
CA THR A 373 24.99 -13.00 12.42
C THR A 373 23.52 -12.62 12.24
N ARG A 374 22.80 -12.35 13.34
CA ARG A 374 21.40 -11.89 13.34
C ARG A 374 21.21 -10.42 12.93
N ILE A 375 22.28 -9.63 12.92
CA ILE A 375 22.23 -8.16 12.79
C ILE A 375 23.07 -7.67 11.61
N ILE A 376 23.96 -8.53 11.15
CA ILE A 376 24.87 -8.28 10.05
C ILE A 376 24.09 -8.31 8.72
N GLY A 377 24.37 -7.34 7.85
CA GLY A 377 23.93 -7.39 6.45
C GLY A 377 22.63 -6.64 6.15
N SER A 378 21.81 -6.31 7.16
CA SER A 378 20.56 -5.57 7.00
C SER A 378 20.33 -4.58 8.17
N GLY A 379 19.59 -3.49 7.90
CA GLY A 379 19.20 -2.52 8.94
C GLY A 379 20.29 -1.58 9.46
N ALA A 380 19.90 -0.71 10.41
CA ALA A 380 20.74 0.31 11.05
C ALA A 380 21.34 -0.13 12.41
N GLU A 381 20.86 -1.26 12.95
CA GLU A 381 21.21 -1.76 14.28
C GLU A 381 22.71 -2.09 14.41
N GLU A 382 23.34 -2.56 13.33
CA GLU A 382 24.78 -2.79 13.27
C GLU A 382 25.56 -1.51 13.61
N TYR A 383 25.25 -0.39 12.94
CA TYR A 383 25.92 0.90 13.15
C TYR A 383 25.63 1.47 14.54
N ARG A 384 24.40 1.28 15.05
CA ARG A 384 24.03 1.71 16.40
C ARG A 384 24.90 1.03 17.46
N ARG A 385 25.12 -0.28 17.35
CA ARG A 385 25.98 -1.03 18.29
C ARG A 385 27.43 -0.62 18.23
N VAL A 386 27.94 -0.33 17.03
CA VAL A 386 29.31 0.19 16.84
C VAL A 386 29.47 1.57 17.49
N LEU A 387 28.49 2.45 17.30
CA LEU A 387 28.49 3.78 17.92
C LEU A 387 28.45 3.68 19.44
N LEU A 388 27.53 2.87 20.01
CA LEU A 388 27.42 2.70 21.46
C LEU A 388 28.66 2.06 22.06
N ALA A 389 29.22 1.02 21.44
CA ALA A 389 30.46 0.40 21.91
C ALA A 389 31.63 1.40 21.90
N THR A 390 31.73 2.21 20.84
CA THR A 390 32.75 3.26 20.73
C THR A 390 32.58 4.32 21.82
N LEU A 391 31.37 4.86 21.98
CA LEU A 391 31.09 5.85 23.03
C LEU A 391 31.33 5.29 24.44
N ALA A 392 31.00 4.01 24.69
CA ALA A 392 31.23 3.36 25.97
C ALA A 392 32.73 3.25 26.29
N VAL A 393 33.57 2.92 25.31
CA VAL A 393 35.03 2.81 25.49
C VAL A 393 35.63 4.18 25.80
N PHE A 394 35.34 5.18 24.98
CA PHE A 394 35.90 6.53 25.18
C PHE A 394 35.33 7.22 26.42
N GLY A 395 34.05 7.01 26.72
CA GLY A 395 33.44 7.47 27.96
C GLY A 395 34.06 6.79 29.18
N GLY A 396 34.26 5.48 29.13
CA GLY A 396 34.95 4.72 30.18
C GLY A 396 36.39 5.17 30.39
N VAL A 397 37.16 5.33 29.31
CA VAL A 397 38.54 5.87 29.37
C VAL A 397 38.56 7.27 29.95
N ALA A 398 37.62 8.15 29.56
CA ALA A 398 37.53 9.50 30.12
C ALA A 398 37.20 9.49 31.64
N ILE A 399 36.28 8.63 32.07
CA ILE A 399 35.91 8.49 33.49
C ILE A 399 37.08 7.92 34.29
N ILE A 400 37.73 6.84 33.82
CA ILE A 400 38.88 6.22 34.49
C ILE A 400 40.05 7.20 34.56
N SER A 401 40.31 7.91 33.45
CA SER A 401 41.32 8.96 33.39
C SER A 401 41.08 10.06 34.43
N MET A 402 39.83 10.51 34.57
CA MET A 402 39.44 11.50 35.58
C MET A 402 39.54 10.95 37.02
N LEU A 403 39.14 9.70 37.24
CA LEU A 403 39.10 9.07 38.56
C LEU A 403 40.50 8.74 39.10
N LEU A 404 41.35 8.16 38.25
CA LEU A 404 42.73 7.78 38.55
C LEU A 404 43.73 8.92 38.33
N LYS A 405 43.24 10.11 37.93
CA LYS A 405 44.04 11.29 37.59
C LYS A 405 45.13 10.97 36.54
N LEU A 406 44.80 10.12 35.57
CA LEU A 406 45.71 9.81 34.47
C LEU A 406 45.79 11.03 33.54
N GLU A 407 46.98 11.51 33.26
CA GLU A 407 47.20 12.65 32.36
C GLU A 407 47.16 12.23 30.88
N ILE A 408 46.09 11.54 30.48
CA ILE A 408 45.86 11.21 29.07
C ILE A 408 45.60 12.50 28.31
N ALA A 409 46.35 12.73 27.23
CA ALA A 409 46.19 13.90 26.38
C ALA A 409 44.75 13.98 25.86
N ARG A 410 44.00 14.98 26.33
CA ARG A 410 42.61 15.22 25.90
C ARG A 410 42.51 15.34 24.37
N GLY A 411 43.50 15.97 23.75
CA GLY A 411 43.62 16.08 22.29
C GLY A 411 43.73 14.73 21.57
N TYR A 412 44.37 13.73 22.17
CA TYR A 412 44.42 12.37 21.60
C TYR A 412 43.01 11.75 21.55
N LEU A 413 42.25 11.83 22.65
CA LEU A 413 40.87 11.31 22.71
C LEU A 413 39.92 12.10 21.78
N MET A 414 40.08 13.44 21.70
CA MET A 414 39.29 14.30 20.81
C MET A 414 39.48 13.99 19.32
N ILE A 415 40.63 13.43 18.94
CA ILE A 415 40.90 12.99 17.56
C ILE A 415 40.49 11.53 17.36
N ALA A 416 40.87 10.65 18.28
CA ALA A 416 40.65 9.21 18.16
C ALA A 416 39.16 8.83 18.13
N LEU A 417 38.31 9.52 18.92
CA LEU A 417 36.87 9.25 18.97
C LEU A 417 36.17 9.51 17.62
N PRO A 418 36.20 10.74 17.05
CA PRO A 418 35.55 10.99 15.76
C PRO A 418 36.22 10.20 14.63
N ALA A 419 37.54 10.08 14.61
CA ALA A 419 38.25 9.27 13.62
C ALA A 419 37.77 7.81 13.63
N GLY A 420 37.62 7.20 14.81
CA GLY A 420 37.12 5.83 14.92
C GLY A 420 35.67 5.65 14.53
N ILE A 421 34.78 6.57 14.92
CA ILE A 421 33.38 6.54 14.49
C ILE A 421 33.32 6.57 12.95
N ILE A 422 34.08 7.46 12.32
CA ILE A 422 34.13 7.59 10.87
C ILE A 422 34.71 6.33 10.23
N MET A 423 35.89 5.87 10.66
CA MET A 423 36.59 4.73 10.07
C MET A 423 35.81 3.42 10.24
N LEU A 424 35.30 3.11 11.43
CA LEU A 424 34.52 1.89 11.67
C LEU A 424 33.21 1.91 10.88
N THR A 425 32.52 3.06 10.82
CA THR A 425 31.28 3.18 10.04
C THR A 425 31.57 3.03 8.54
N LEU A 426 32.62 3.68 8.03
CA LEU A 426 33.01 3.61 6.62
C LEU A 426 33.45 2.20 6.23
N PHE A 427 34.26 1.55 7.05
CA PHE A 427 34.77 0.20 6.78
C PHE A 427 33.66 -0.84 6.83
N ARG A 428 32.73 -0.73 7.79
CA ARG A 428 31.54 -1.60 7.84
C ARG A 428 30.60 -1.34 6.68
N TRP A 429 30.39 -0.08 6.32
CA TRP A 429 29.65 0.27 5.10
C TRP A 429 30.29 -0.35 3.86
N ALA A 430 31.61 -0.23 3.70
CA ALA A 430 32.34 -0.81 2.57
C ALA A 430 32.24 -2.34 2.55
N ALA A 431 32.44 -3.00 3.69
CA ALA A 431 32.28 -4.44 3.83
C ALA A 431 30.85 -4.88 3.46
N ARG A 432 29.83 -4.15 3.89
CA ARG A 432 28.43 -4.40 3.53
C ARG A 432 28.21 -4.24 2.02
N GLN A 433 28.77 -3.20 1.39
CA GLN A 433 28.65 -3.01 -0.07
C GLN A 433 29.29 -4.16 -0.85
N VAL A 434 30.39 -4.74 -0.35
CA VAL A 434 30.99 -5.94 -0.98
C VAL A 434 30.00 -7.11 -0.98
N VAL A 435 29.33 -7.38 0.15
CA VAL A 435 28.31 -8.45 0.22
C VAL A 435 27.15 -8.19 -0.73
N VAL A 436 26.63 -6.96 -0.75
CA VAL A 436 25.52 -6.57 -1.64
C VAL A 436 25.93 -6.73 -3.12
N ARG A 437 27.13 -6.31 -3.50
CA ARG A 437 27.63 -6.48 -4.88
C ARG A 437 27.81 -7.95 -5.25
N VAL A 438 28.37 -8.76 -4.34
CA VAL A 438 28.55 -10.20 -4.56
C VAL A 438 27.20 -10.90 -4.71
N ARG A 439 26.21 -10.48 -3.92
CA ARG A 439 24.83 -10.96 -4.03
C ARG A 439 24.21 -10.65 -5.38
N GLN A 440 24.28 -9.39 -5.82
CA GLN A 440 23.70 -8.97 -7.08
C GLN A 440 24.39 -9.59 -8.31
N LYS A 441 25.72 -9.74 -8.27
CA LYS A 441 26.49 -10.20 -9.43
C LYS A 441 26.59 -11.72 -9.56
N TYR A 442 26.68 -12.44 -8.43
CA TYR A 442 26.97 -13.87 -8.42
C TYR A 442 25.87 -14.73 -7.78
N GLY A 443 24.77 -14.14 -7.30
CA GLY A 443 23.71 -14.88 -6.61
C GLY A 443 24.18 -15.58 -5.32
N ARG A 444 25.26 -15.10 -4.70
CA ARG A 444 25.83 -15.65 -3.46
C ARG A 444 25.46 -14.77 -2.26
N CYS A 445 25.69 -15.24 -1.04
CA CYS A 445 25.34 -14.50 0.19
C CYS A 445 23.83 -14.26 0.35
N ILE A 446 23.05 -15.31 0.09
CA ILE A 446 21.60 -15.37 0.18
C ILE A 446 21.24 -16.40 1.26
N THR A 447 20.15 -16.15 1.98
CA THR A 447 19.55 -17.05 2.95
C THR A 447 18.28 -17.63 2.34
N ARG A 448 18.26 -18.95 2.20
CA ARG A 448 17.13 -19.68 1.59
C ARG A 448 16.01 -19.83 2.60
N VAL A 449 14.82 -19.34 2.27
CA VAL A 449 13.66 -19.29 3.16
C VAL A 449 12.54 -20.15 2.61
N LEU A 450 11.98 -20.99 3.48
CA LEU A 450 10.73 -21.69 3.25
C LEU A 450 9.58 -20.88 3.85
N VAL A 451 8.53 -20.58 3.07
CA VAL A 451 7.40 -19.78 3.56
C VAL A 451 6.22 -20.68 3.92
N VAL A 452 5.60 -20.49 5.09
CA VAL A 452 4.44 -21.26 5.55
C VAL A 452 3.27 -20.29 5.75
N GLY A 453 2.16 -20.51 5.04
CA GLY A 453 1.03 -19.59 5.10
C GLY A 453 -0.04 -19.80 4.05
N SER A 454 -1.13 -19.04 4.15
CA SER A 454 -2.18 -19.03 3.12
C SER A 454 -1.64 -18.58 1.76
N ALA A 455 -2.20 -19.07 0.66
CA ALA A 455 -1.71 -18.76 -0.68
C ALA A 455 -1.58 -17.24 -0.99
N PRO A 456 -2.52 -16.36 -0.58
CA PRO A 456 -2.35 -14.91 -0.74
C PRO A 456 -1.18 -14.37 0.08
N ALA A 457 -1.07 -14.77 1.35
CA ALA A 457 -0.01 -14.30 2.24
C ALA A 457 1.40 -14.75 1.80
N VAL A 458 1.52 -15.96 1.24
CA VAL A 458 2.77 -16.43 0.61
C VAL A 458 3.12 -15.57 -0.59
N ARG A 459 2.15 -15.24 -1.46
CA ARG A 459 2.38 -14.36 -2.62
C ARG A 459 2.84 -12.97 -2.16
N ASP A 460 2.15 -12.36 -1.21
CA ASP A 460 2.46 -11.01 -0.73
C ASP A 460 3.85 -10.94 -0.08
N LEU A 461 4.17 -11.90 0.80
CA LEU A 461 5.50 -11.96 1.43
C LEU A 461 6.60 -12.20 0.40
N THR A 462 6.37 -13.10 -0.55
CA THR A 462 7.35 -13.40 -1.62
C THR A 462 7.56 -12.17 -2.52
N THR A 463 6.49 -11.50 -2.95
CA THR A 463 6.58 -10.30 -3.78
C THR A 463 7.29 -9.17 -3.04
N SER A 464 7.03 -8.98 -1.75
CA SER A 464 7.73 -8.00 -0.92
C SER A 464 9.22 -8.32 -0.78
N LEU A 465 9.58 -9.57 -0.49
CA LEU A 465 10.98 -10.01 -0.39
C LEU A 465 11.72 -9.91 -1.73
N HIS A 466 11.03 -10.09 -2.85
CA HIS A 466 11.63 -9.98 -4.18
C HIS A 466 11.76 -8.53 -4.68
N ARG A 467 10.78 -7.68 -4.38
CA ARG A 467 10.76 -6.26 -4.79
C ARG A 467 11.95 -5.50 -4.19
N GLU A 468 12.34 -5.86 -2.97
CA GLU A 468 13.53 -5.30 -2.36
C GLU A 468 14.77 -6.02 -2.92
N SER A 469 15.37 -5.47 -4.00
CA SER A 469 16.57 -6.00 -4.67
C SER A 469 17.84 -6.13 -3.80
N ARG A 470 17.71 -5.79 -2.51
CA ARG A 470 18.74 -5.88 -1.46
C ARG A 470 18.38 -6.90 -0.37
N SER A 471 17.22 -7.56 -0.45
CA SER A 471 16.81 -8.59 0.50
C SER A 471 17.89 -9.67 0.58
N GLU A 472 18.14 -10.15 1.81
CA GLU A 472 19.04 -11.29 2.02
C GLU A 472 18.34 -12.62 1.87
N TYR A 473 17.03 -12.61 1.71
CA TYR A 473 16.21 -13.80 1.67
C TYR A 473 15.77 -14.15 0.25
N GLU A 474 15.87 -15.43 -0.09
CA GLU A 474 15.32 -16.01 -1.31
C GLU A 474 14.29 -17.07 -0.93
N VAL A 475 13.08 -16.94 -1.45
CA VAL A 475 11.99 -17.90 -1.21
C VAL A 475 12.21 -19.11 -2.11
N VAL A 476 12.48 -20.26 -1.52
CA VAL A 476 12.83 -21.50 -2.25
C VAL A 476 11.69 -22.52 -2.28
N GLY A 477 10.66 -22.31 -1.46
CA GLY A 477 9.50 -23.17 -1.38
C GLY A 477 8.42 -22.60 -0.48
N ALA A 478 7.21 -23.15 -0.58
CA ALA A 478 6.11 -22.79 0.29
C ALA A 478 5.33 -24.00 0.82
N CYS A 479 4.87 -23.93 2.08
CA CYS A 479 3.89 -24.86 2.64
C CYS A 479 2.57 -24.11 2.76
N ILE A 480 1.53 -24.59 2.08
CA ILE A 480 0.26 -23.89 1.93
C ILE A 480 -0.87 -24.80 2.39
N PRO A 481 -1.63 -24.43 3.43
CA PRO A 481 -2.79 -25.19 3.86
C PRO A 481 -3.88 -25.19 2.78
N GLY A 482 -4.42 -26.37 2.46
CA GLY A 482 -5.56 -26.49 1.54
C GLY A 482 -5.89 -27.94 1.15
N PRO A 483 -7.11 -28.20 0.64
CA PRO A 483 -7.61 -29.54 0.33
C PRO A 483 -7.00 -30.20 -0.92
N LEU A 484 -6.16 -29.47 -1.67
CA LEU A 484 -5.53 -29.97 -2.89
C LEU A 484 -4.01 -29.79 -2.80
N PRO A 485 -3.21 -30.84 -3.00
CA PRO A 485 -1.76 -30.73 -3.10
C PRO A 485 -1.43 -29.99 -4.40
N ARG A 486 -1.32 -28.66 -4.30
CA ARG A 486 -0.65 -27.89 -5.35
C ARG A 486 0.82 -28.27 -5.33
N THR A 487 1.43 -28.40 -6.51
CA THR A 487 2.87 -28.65 -6.64
C THR A 487 3.67 -27.37 -6.84
N LYS A 488 3.01 -26.29 -7.29
CA LYS A 488 3.59 -24.96 -7.47
C LYS A 488 2.59 -23.85 -7.18
N ILE A 489 3.09 -22.69 -6.76
CA ILE A 489 2.36 -21.43 -6.66
C ILE A 489 2.99 -20.38 -7.58
N GLU A 490 2.18 -19.77 -8.45
CA GLU A 490 2.61 -18.63 -9.25
C GLU A 490 2.56 -17.34 -8.43
N VAL A 491 3.68 -16.62 -8.42
CA VAL A 491 3.82 -15.34 -7.73
C VAL A 491 4.09 -14.23 -8.77
N PRO A 492 3.27 -13.16 -8.81
CA PRO A 492 3.48 -12.05 -9.74
C PRO A 492 4.88 -11.44 -9.60
N GLY A 493 5.59 -11.30 -10.73
CA GLY A 493 6.91 -10.69 -10.77
C GLY A 493 8.07 -11.57 -10.29
N VAL A 494 7.81 -12.77 -9.76
CA VAL A 494 8.85 -13.70 -9.26
C VAL A 494 8.89 -15.00 -10.06
N GLY A 495 7.72 -15.56 -10.39
CA GLY A 495 7.59 -16.84 -11.09
C GLY A 495 6.94 -17.94 -10.24
N ALA A 496 7.13 -19.19 -10.63
CA ALA A 496 6.53 -20.35 -9.97
C ALA A 496 7.43 -20.92 -8.86
N ILE A 497 6.91 -20.98 -7.65
CA ILE A 497 7.60 -21.51 -6.46
C ILE A 497 7.06 -22.89 -6.12
N PRO A 498 7.90 -23.90 -5.85
CA PRO A 498 7.44 -25.24 -5.49
C PRO A 498 6.73 -25.24 -4.13
N THR A 499 5.67 -26.04 -4.02
CA THR A 499 4.91 -26.20 -2.77
C THR A 499 5.12 -27.60 -2.19
N PHE A 500 5.35 -27.69 -0.88
CA PHE A 500 5.76 -28.91 -0.18
C PHE A 500 4.68 -29.48 0.75
N GLY A 501 3.41 -29.36 0.35
CA GLY A 501 2.26 -29.75 1.16
C GLY A 501 1.83 -28.63 2.11
N ASP A 502 1.39 -29.02 3.30
CA ASP A 502 0.85 -28.14 4.34
C ASP A 502 1.82 -27.95 5.52
N GLU A 503 1.34 -27.28 6.57
CA GLU A 503 2.06 -27.02 7.82
C GLU A 503 2.60 -28.27 8.54
N SER A 504 2.09 -29.47 8.27
CA SER A 504 2.56 -30.71 8.90
C SER A 504 3.88 -31.22 8.31
N ASN A 505 4.21 -30.82 7.08
CA ASN A 505 5.40 -31.28 6.36
C ASN A 505 6.52 -30.23 6.31
N VAL A 506 6.54 -29.26 7.23
CA VAL A 506 7.53 -28.17 7.22
C VAL A 506 8.95 -28.72 7.38
N VAL A 507 9.17 -29.69 8.26
CA VAL A 507 10.50 -30.30 8.47
C VAL A 507 10.99 -31.02 7.21
N GLY A 508 10.13 -31.82 6.57
CA GLY A 508 10.45 -32.49 5.31
C GLY A 508 10.75 -31.49 4.19
N ALA A 509 9.96 -30.42 4.11
CA ALA A 509 10.17 -29.33 3.16
C ALA A 509 11.49 -28.60 3.38
N VAL A 510 11.89 -28.32 4.63
CA VAL A 510 13.19 -27.67 4.91
C VAL A 510 14.34 -28.56 4.46
N THR A 511 14.30 -29.85 4.79
CA THR A 511 15.35 -30.79 4.36
C THR A 511 15.43 -30.92 2.85
N ALA A 512 14.28 -31.04 2.16
CA ALA A 512 14.23 -31.15 0.69
C ALA A 512 14.72 -29.87 -0.01
N THR A 513 14.44 -28.70 0.56
CA THR A 513 14.84 -27.42 -0.01
C THR A 513 16.22 -26.96 0.43
N ASN A 514 16.82 -27.56 1.47
CA ASN A 514 18.00 -27.04 2.16
C ASN A 514 17.80 -25.55 2.56
N SER A 515 16.64 -25.28 3.17
CA SER A 515 16.29 -23.97 3.71
C SER A 515 17.00 -23.72 5.03
N HIS A 516 17.37 -22.47 5.27
CA HIS A 516 18.07 -22.04 6.49
C HIS A 516 17.18 -21.19 7.41
N ALA A 517 15.98 -20.83 6.94
CA ALA A 517 14.96 -20.19 7.75
C ALA A 517 13.56 -20.59 7.27
N VAL A 518 12.59 -20.55 8.18
CA VAL A 518 11.16 -20.75 7.91
C VAL A 518 10.42 -19.46 8.24
N ALA A 519 9.69 -18.89 7.30
CA ALA A 519 8.87 -17.70 7.50
C ALA A 519 7.38 -18.06 7.57
N VAL A 520 6.77 -17.91 8.75
CA VAL A 520 5.34 -18.15 8.98
C VAL A 520 4.57 -16.85 8.77
N THR A 521 3.55 -16.87 7.92
CA THR A 521 2.70 -15.72 7.61
C THR A 521 1.23 -16.13 7.51
N ALA A 522 0.34 -15.37 8.16
CA ALA A 522 -1.14 -15.50 8.10
C ALA A 522 -1.65 -16.94 7.86
N THR A 523 -1.39 -17.82 8.84
CA THR A 523 -1.87 -19.21 8.86
C THR A 523 -2.93 -19.35 9.94
N GLU A 524 -4.12 -19.81 9.57
CA GLU A 524 -5.23 -20.03 10.50
C GLU A 524 -5.12 -21.39 11.22
N ARG A 525 -4.24 -22.28 10.75
CA ARG A 525 -4.09 -23.66 11.26
C ARG A 525 -2.93 -23.85 12.23
N LEU A 526 -1.90 -23.02 12.17
CA LEU A 526 -0.84 -22.99 13.17
C LEU A 526 -1.28 -22.04 14.30
N ASP A 527 -1.96 -22.61 15.31
CA ASP A 527 -2.24 -21.90 16.56
C ASP A 527 -0.94 -21.63 17.34
N GLY A 528 -1.03 -20.91 18.46
CA GLY A 528 0.15 -20.61 19.29
C GLY A 528 0.89 -21.86 19.80
N ARG A 529 0.22 -23.02 19.87
CA ARG A 529 0.86 -24.30 20.22
C ARG A 529 1.61 -24.87 19.03
N GLY A 530 0.99 -24.91 17.85
CA GLY A 530 1.63 -25.35 16.62
C GLY A 530 2.87 -24.54 16.26
N ILE A 531 2.88 -23.21 16.46
CA ILE A 531 4.07 -22.38 16.23
C ILE A 531 5.19 -22.72 17.22
N ARG A 532 4.86 -23.00 18.49
CA ARG A 532 5.84 -23.40 19.51
C ARG A 532 6.42 -24.78 19.23
N ASP A 533 5.57 -25.73 18.88
CA ASP A 533 6.00 -27.10 18.57
C ASP A 533 6.89 -27.10 17.32
N LEU A 534 6.50 -26.35 16.29
CA LEU A 534 7.34 -26.09 15.12
C LEU A 534 8.67 -25.41 15.51
N SER A 535 8.66 -24.45 16.42
CA SER A 535 9.89 -23.81 16.91
C SER A 535 10.84 -24.82 17.54
N TRP A 536 10.34 -25.80 18.31
CA TRP A 536 11.17 -26.85 18.91
C TRP A 536 11.70 -27.85 17.89
N GLU A 537 10.92 -28.17 16.86
CA GLU A 537 11.37 -29.02 15.76
C GLU A 537 12.45 -28.34 14.92
N LEU A 538 12.27 -27.06 14.61
CA LEU A 538 13.25 -26.25 13.89
C LEU A 538 14.51 -25.99 14.72
N GLU A 539 14.40 -25.85 16.04
CA GLU A 539 15.54 -25.70 16.95
C GLU A 539 16.48 -26.91 16.90
N LYS A 540 15.94 -28.14 16.82
CA LYS A 540 16.75 -29.37 16.67
C LYS A 540 17.57 -29.38 15.38
N LEU A 541 17.10 -28.68 14.36
CA LEU A 541 17.71 -28.57 13.05
C LEU A 541 18.51 -27.27 12.87
N ASP A 542 18.54 -26.40 13.89
CA ASP A 542 19.17 -25.08 13.89
C ASP A 542 18.70 -24.19 12.72
N ILE A 543 17.38 -24.19 12.48
CA ILE A 543 16.71 -23.39 11.45
C ILE A 543 16.01 -22.21 12.13
N ASP A 544 16.24 -21.00 11.62
CA ASP A 544 15.59 -19.79 12.16
C ASP A 544 14.09 -19.75 11.83
N LEU A 545 13.24 -19.54 12.84
CA LEU A 545 11.81 -19.29 12.66
C LEU A 545 11.54 -17.78 12.62
N LEU A 546 11.03 -17.29 11.50
CA LEU A 546 10.58 -15.92 11.27
C LEU A 546 9.06 -15.89 11.29
N VAL A 547 8.47 -14.96 12.03
CA VAL A 547 7.01 -14.78 12.04
C VAL A 547 6.69 -13.41 11.47
N ALA A 548 6.03 -13.39 10.31
CA ALA A 548 5.49 -12.18 9.71
C ALA A 548 4.09 -11.95 10.27
N PRO A 549 3.88 -10.95 11.16
CA PRO A 549 2.53 -10.57 11.54
C PRO A 549 1.81 -10.07 10.29
N GLY A 550 0.51 -10.34 10.14
CA GLY A 550 -0.33 -9.85 9.03
C GLY A 550 -0.56 -8.33 9.03
N VAL A 551 0.39 -7.59 9.59
CA VAL A 551 0.39 -6.16 9.90
C VAL A 551 1.58 -5.49 9.19
N VAL A 552 2.09 -6.12 8.10
CA VAL A 552 3.32 -5.74 7.39
C VAL A 552 3.30 -4.29 6.88
N ASP A 553 2.12 -3.76 6.56
CA ASP A 553 1.94 -2.37 6.13
C ASP A 553 1.98 -1.35 7.27
N ILE A 554 1.90 -1.78 8.54
CA ILE A 554 2.06 -0.90 9.70
C ILE A 554 3.51 -0.94 10.19
N ALA A 555 4.38 -0.31 9.39
CA ALA A 555 5.48 0.53 9.86
C ALA A 555 6.36 -0.02 11.01
N GLY A 556 7.49 -0.65 10.65
CA GLY A 556 8.47 -1.29 11.54
C GLY A 556 8.80 -0.60 12.89
N PRO A 557 8.98 0.73 13.01
CA PRO A 557 9.31 1.37 14.30
C PRO A 557 8.18 1.33 15.34
N ARG A 558 6.95 1.01 14.94
CA ARG A 558 5.74 1.04 15.78
C ARG A 558 5.40 -0.29 16.40
N LEU A 559 6.02 -1.37 15.94
CA LEU A 559 5.79 -2.72 16.44
C LEU A 559 6.72 -2.95 17.63
N GLN A 560 6.21 -2.70 18.83
CA GLN A 560 6.91 -3.08 20.06
C GLN A 560 6.31 -4.36 20.61
N MET A 561 7.15 -5.35 20.88
CA MET A 561 6.75 -6.48 21.70
C MET A 561 6.63 -6.00 23.14
N ARG A 562 5.42 -6.03 23.71
CA ARG A 562 5.18 -5.74 25.12
C ARG A 562 4.69 -7.00 25.82
N PRO A 563 5.38 -7.49 26.87
CA PRO A 563 4.84 -8.53 27.72
C PRO A 563 3.68 -7.94 28.52
N VAL A 564 2.45 -8.41 28.25
CA VAL A 564 1.25 -8.03 29.01
C VAL A 564 0.62 -9.31 29.52
N ALA A 565 0.50 -9.46 30.84
CA ALA A 565 0.02 -10.69 31.48
C ALA A 565 0.78 -11.97 31.00
N GLY A 566 2.09 -11.85 30.74
CA GLY A 566 2.91 -12.96 30.25
C GLY A 566 2.77 -13.27 28.74
N LEU A 567 1.93 -12.53 28.01
CA LEU A 567 1.77 -12.68 26.56
C LEU A 567 2.63 -11.65 25.80
N PRO A 568 3.41 -12.08 24.78
CA PRO A 568 4.16 -11.17 23.92
C PRO A 568 3.19 -10.50 22.93
N LEU A 569 2.52 -9.43 23.36
CA LEU A 569 1.62 -8.68 22.50
C LEU A 569 2.42 -7.71 21.61
N ILE A 570 2.10 -7.70 20.33
CA ILE A 570 2.60 -6.68 19.40
C ILE A 570 1.73 -5.44 19.56
N HIS A 571 2.25 -4.44 20.26
CA HIS A 571 1.59 -3.15 20.38
C HIS A 571 1.93 -2.29 19.17
N VAL A 572 0.91 -1.86 18.43
CA VAL A 572 1.04 -0.85 17.37
C VAL A 572 0.87 0.52 18.01
N GLU A 573 1.97 1.24 18.24
CA GLU A 573 1.91 2.58 18.82
C GLU A 573 1.13 3.54 17.89
N LYS A 574 0.29 4.43 18.41
CA LYS A 574 -0.47 5.40 17.58
C LYS A 574 0.49 6.38 16.89
N PRO A 575 0.19 6.89 15.67
CA PRO A 575 1.02 7.87 14.99
C PRO A 575 0.81 9.24 15.66
N GLN A 576 1.40 9.44 16.84
CA GLN A 576 1.25 10.68 17.57
C GLN A 576 2.59 11.17 18.10
N TYR A 577 2.92 12.41 17.73
CA TYR A 577 4.08 13.17 18.17
C TYR A 577 3.98 13.51 19.67
N HIS A 578 4.29 12.56 20.56
CA HIS A 578 4.28 12.83 22.00
C HIS A 578 5.62 13.37 22.51
N GLY A 579 5.53 14.33 23.44
CA GLY A 579 6.63 14.81 24.29
C GLY A 579 7.88 15.28 23.55
N ALA A 580 9.03 14.70 23.91
CA ALA A 580 10.36 15.08 23.45
C ALA A 580 10.54 15.02 21.94
N LYS A 581 9.86 14.10 21.23
CA LYS A 581 9.94 13.99 19.77
C LYS A 581 9.35 15.22 19.06
N ARG A 582 8.25 15.78 19.59
CA ARG A 582 7.65 17.02 19.07
C ARG A 582 8.55 18.23 19.30
N PHE A 583 9.26 18.25 20.44
CA PHE A 583 10.23 19.29 20.74
C PHE A 583 11.45 19.22 19.81
N GLN A 584 12.03 18.03 19.61
CA GLN A 584 13.15 17.82 18.68
C GLN A 584 12.79 18.25 17.25
N LYS A 585 11.62 17.81 16.77
CA LYS A 585 11.09 18.22 15.45
C LYS A 585 10.98 19.75 15.37
N ARG A 586 10.43 20.38 16.41
CA ARG A 586 10.23 21.83 16.43
C ARG A 586 11.56 22.58 16.50
N LEU A 587 12.52 22.11 17.28
CA LEU A 587 13.85 22.70 17.36
C LEU A 587 14.53 22.65 16.00
N PHE A 588 14.47 21.51 15.31
CA PHE A 588 14.95 21.37 13.94
C PHE A 588 14.25 22.34 12.99
N ASP A 589 12.92 22.42 13.03
CA ASP A 589 12.16 23.33 12.16
C ASP A 589 12.55 24.79 12.36
N VAL A 590 12.70 25.23 13.60
CA VAL A 590 13.09 26.60 13.92
C VAL A 590 14.53 26.86 13.50
N ALA A 591 15.49 26.02 13.93
CA ALA A 591 16.90 26.20 13.62
C ALA A 591 17.17 26.20 12.11
N PHE A 592 16.60 25.23 11.39
CA PHE A 592 16.76 25.12 9.94
C PHE A 592 16.11 26.30 9.20
N SER A 593 14.87 26.66 9.55
CA SER A 593 14.18 27.78 8.89
C SER A 593 14.84 29.12 9.17
N SER A 594 15.29 29.35 10.41
CA SER A 594 16.06 30.55 10.77
C SER A 594 17.38 30.63 10.01
N ALA A 595 18.11 29.52 9.88
CA ALA A 595 19.34 29.50 9.08
C ALA A 595 19.07 29.82 7.60
N VAL A 596 18.06 29.18 6.99
CA VAL A 596 17.70 29.44 5.58
C VAL A 596 17.27 30.88 5.35
N LEU A 597 16.46 31.45 6.25
CA LEU A 597 16.02 32.84 6.12
C LEU A 597 17.16 33.83 6.36
N LEU A 598 18.05 33.57 7.31
CA LEU A 598 19.18 34.44 7.63
C LEU A 598 20.22 34.45 6.50
N PHE A 599 20.69 33.28 6.07
CA PHE A 599 21.69 33.17 5.00
C PHE A 599 21.08 33.44 3.62
N GLY A 600 19.79 33.15 3.44
CA GLY A 600 19.05 33.44 2.21
C GLY A 600 18.58 34.88 2.08
N LEU A 601 18.73 35.72 3.11
CA LEU A 601 18.23 37.10 3.13
C LEU A 601 18.66 37.92 1.90
N PRO A 602 19.93 37.89 1.45
CA PRO A 602 20.35 38.64 0.25
C PRO A 602 19.58 38.21 -1.00
N ILE A 603 19.35 36.90 -1.16
CA ILE A 603 18.60 36.33 -2.28
C ILE A 603 17.13 36.72 -2.20
N LEU A 604 16.53 36.64 -1.01
CA LEU A 604 15.13 37.02 -0.79
C LEU A 604 14.87 38.49 -1.16
N VAL A 605 15.78 39.40 -0.77
CA VAL A 605 15.67 40.83 -1.13
C VAL A 605 15.84 41.03 -2.63
N ALA A 606 16.84 40.40 -3.25
CA ALA A 606 17.06 40.51 -4.70
C ALA A 606 15.85 40.02 -5.50
N VAL A 607 15.27 38.88 -5.11
CA VAL A 607 14.05 38.33 -5.73
C VAL A 607 12.85 39.25 -5.50
N ALA A 608 12.69 39.80 -4.30
CA ALA A 608 11.61 40.74 -3.99
C ALA A 608 11.65 41.98 -4.91
N LEU A 609 12.84 42.55 -5.11
CA LEU A 609 13.05 43.67 -6.03
C LEU A 609 12.78 43.27 -7.48
N ALA A 610 13.29 42.12 -7.95
CA ALA A 610 13.05 41.63 -9.30
C ALA A 610 11.55 41.44 -9.59
N VAL A 611 10.80 40.80 -8.68
CA VAL A 611 9.35 40.64 -8.81
C VAL A 611 8.63 41.98 -8.84
N LYS A 612 9.05 42.94 -8.01
CA LYS A 612 8.43 44.27 -7.91
C LYS A 612 8.67 45.14 -9.14
N PHE A 613 9.86 45.06 -9.75
CA PHE A 613 10.22 45.86 -10.93
C PHE A 613 9.72 45.25 -12.24
N THR A 614 9.62 43.91 -12.33
CA THR A 614 9.20 43.24 -13.57
C THR A 614 7.68 43.08 -13.69
N SER A 615 6.91 43.20 -12.60
CA SER A 615 5.44 43.01 -12.63
C SER A 615 4.70 43.88 -11.61
N LYS A 616 3.55 44.47 -12.00
CA LYS A 616 2.71 45.28 -11.11
C LYS A 616 2.05 44.42 -10.01
N GLY A 617 1.89 44.98 -8.80
CA GLY A 617 1.22 44.36 -7.64
C GLY A 617 2.15 43.91 -6.49
N PRO A 618 1.70 43.01 -5.58
CA PRO A 618 2.45 42.58 -4.40
C PRO A 618 3.58 41.58 -4.70
N VAL A 619 4.66 41.63 -3.91
CA VAL A 619 5.81 40.71 -4.04
C VAL A 619 5.42 39.27 -3.65
N PHE A 620 4.66 39.12 -2.57
CA PHE A 620 4.24 37.82 -2.07
C PHE A 620 2.86 37.46 -2.61
N TYR A 621 2.75 36.22 -3.07
CA TYR A 621 1.49 35.56 -3.32
C TYR A 621 1.08 34.77 -2.08
N ARG A 622 -0.21 34.83 -1.73
CA ARG A 622 -0.79 34.21 -0.54
C ARG A 622 -1.89 33.27 -0.98
N GLN A 623 -1.80 32.01 -0.59
CA GLN A 623 -2.79 31.00 -0.95
C GLN A 623 -3.28 30.27 0.29
N GLU A 624 -4.60 30.17 0.44
CA GLU A 624 -5.19 29.35 1.49
C GLU A 624 -4.96 27.87 1.20
N ARG A 625 -4.47 27.16 2.23
CA ARG A 625 -4.19 25.73 2.21
C ARG A 625 -4.72 25.10 3.48
N ILE A 626 -4.96 23.79 3.44
CA ILE A 626 -5.38 23.05 4.63
C ILE A 626 -4.14 22.49 5.33
N GLY A 627 -4.07 22.68 6.65
CA GLY A 627 -2.97 22.28 7.50
C GLY A 627 -3.34 21.18 8.47
N LEU A 628 -2.65 21.19 9.62
CA LEU A 628 -2.85 20.24 10.72
C LEU A 628 -4.33 20.21 11.16
N ASP A 629 -4.87 19.01 11.34
CA ASP A 629 -6.24 18.73 11.78
C ASP A 629 -7.32 19.39 10.89
N GLY A 630 -6.98 19.68 9.63
CA GLY A 630 -7.91 20.31 8.69
C GLY A 630 -8.03 21.83 8.83
N HIS A 631 -7.22 22.48 9.68
CA HIS A 631 -7.29 23.93 9.85
C HIS A 631 -6.69 24.68 8.66
N PRO A 632 -7.39 25.69 8.09
CA PRO A 632 -6.85 26.48 7.01
C PRO A 632 -5.70 27.39 7.49
N PHE A 633 -4.70 27.59 6.63
CA PHE A 633 -3.61 28.55 6.85
C PHE A 633 -3.22 29.23 5.54
N CYS A 634 -2.59 30.41 5.67
CA CYS A 634 -2.13 31.19 4.53
C CYS A 634 -0.69 30.83 4.17
N MET A 635 -0.52 30.04 3.11
CA MET A 635 0.80 29.70 2.55
C MET A 635 1.38 30.90 1.78
N ILE A 636 2.64 31.25 2.06
CA ILE A 636 3.32 32.41 1.48
C ILE A 636 4.33 31.93 0.43
N LYS A 637 4.28 32.52 -0.77
CA LYS A 637 5.25 32.30 -1.86
C LYS A 637 5.66 33.64 -2.48
N PHE A 638 6.76 33.67 -3.22
CA PHE A 638 6.96 34.77 -4.15
C PHE A 638 5.97 34.67 -5.30
N ARG A 639 5.51 35.82 -5.77
CA ARG A 639 4.63 35.87 -6.92
C ARG A 639 5.41 35.57 -8.19
N THR A 640 5.04 34.49 -8.87
CA THR A 640 5.63 34.07 -10.15
C THR A 640 4.70 34.30 -11.34
N MET A 641 3.46 34.72 -11.10
CA MET A 641 2.43 34.92 -12.12
C MET A 641 1.97 36.39 -12.14
N VAL A 642 1.32 36.78 -13.24
CA VAL A 642 0.65 38.09 -13.33
C VAL A 642 -0.41 38.24 -12.24
N ASP A 643 -0.64 39.48 -11.82
CA ASP A 643 -1.66 39.77 -10.82
C ASP A 643 -3.05 39.40 -11.34
N GLY A 644 -3.87 38.76 -10.51
CA GLY A 644 -5.18 38.24 -10.92
C GLY A 644 -5.16 36.91 -11.68
N ALA A 645 -4.02 36.21 -11.80
CA ALA A 645 -3.90 34.91 -12.49
C ALA A 645 -4.92 33.84 -12.04
N ASP A 646 -5.39 33.90 -10.79
CA ASP A 646 -6.40 32.98 -10.24
C ASP A 646 -7.76 33.11 -10.94
N THR A 647 -8.14 34.30 -11.40
CA THR A 647 -9.38 34.55 -12.16
C THR A 647 -9.30 34.10 -13.62
N MET A 648 -8.11 33.75 -14.10
CA MET A 648 -7.88 33.24 -15.45
C MET A 648 -7.97 31.71 -15.53
N VAL A 649 -8.11 31.01 -14.38
CA VAL A 649 -8.15 29.55 -14.31
C VAL A 649 -9.34 28.99 -15.11
N ASP A 650 -10.53 29.58 -14.98
CA ASP A 650 -11.74 29.10 -15.66
C ASP A 650 -11.63 29.23 -17.19
N LYS A 651 -10.94 30.27 -17.68
CA LYS A 651 -10.67 30.48 -19.11
C LYS A 651 -9.60 29.55 -19.68
N LEU A 652 -8.75 28.97 -18.81
CA LEU A 652 -7.66 28.06 -19.16
C LEU A 652 -7.95 26.60 -18.76
N ALA A 653 -9.16 26.30 -18.27
CA ALA A 653 -9.58 24.96 -17.87
C ALA A 653 -9.45 23.94 -19.01
N ALA A 654 -9.71 24.38 -20.25
CA ALA A 654 -9.56 23.57 -21.46
C ALA A 654 -8.09 23.17 -21.76
N MET A 655 -7.11 23.84 -21.15
CA MET A 655 -5.68 23.55 -21.33
C MET A 655 -5.10 22.72 -20.17
N ASN A 656 -5.92 22.26 -19.22
CA ASN A 656 -5.46 21.47 -18.09
C ASN A 656 -4.98 20.09 -18.54
N GLN A 657 -3.72 19.77 -18.24
CA GLN A 657 -3.03 18.53 -18.61
C GLN A 657 -2.85 17.56 -17.43
N SER A 658 -3.55 17.77 -16.31
CA SER A 658 -3.47 16.84 -15.18
C SER A 658 -4.36 15.62 -15.40
N GLU A 659 -3.78 14.43 -15.24
CA GLU A 659 -4.56 13.19 -15.12
C GLU A 659 -5.47 13.26 -13.87
N GLY A 660 -6.73 12.83 -14.03
CA GLY A 660 -7.71 12.74 -12.94
C GLY A 660 -8.38 14.04 -12.50
N GLY A 661 -8.08 15.20 -13.10
CA GLY A 661 -8.80 16.47 -12.86
C GLY A 661 -8.64 17.13 -11.49
N VAL A 662 -7.94 16.48 -10.54
CA VAL A 662 -7.77 16.97 -9.16
C VAL A 662 -6.73 18.10 -9.08
N LEU A 663 -5.74 18.11 -9.97
CA LEU A 663 -4.70 19.14 -10.03
C LEU A 663 -4.87 19.98 -11.30
N PHE A 664 -4.55 21.28 -11.23
CA PHE A 664 -4.48 22.15 -12.40
C PHE A 664 -3.02 22.28 -12.85
N LYS A 665 -2.67 21.73 -14.01
CA LYS A 665 -1.29 21.72 -14.54
C LYS A 665 -1.27 22.07 -16.03
N ILE A 666 -0.54 23.12 -16.39
CA ILE A 666 -0.25 23.51 -17.79
C ILE A 666 1.28 23.56 -17.90
N ARG A 667 1.87 22.85 -18.87
CA ARG A 667 3.33 22.84 -19.07
C ARG A 667 3.91 24.22 -19.39
N GLU A 668 3.28 24.96 -20.30
CA GLU A 668 3.67 26.33 -20.64
C GLU A 668 2.56 27.29 -20.23
N ASP A 669 2.50 27.61 -18.94
CA ASP A 669 1.46 28.49 -18.42
C ASP A 669 1.71 29.95 -18.82
N PRO A 670 0.84 30.57 -19.66
CA PRO A 670 1.03 31.93 -20.17
C PRO A 670 0.94 32.99 -19.07
N ARG A 671 0.45 32.64 -17.88
CA ARG A 671 0.32 33.56 -16.74
C ARG A 671 1.65 33.76 -16.01
N VAL A 672 2.66 32.92 -16.28
CA VAL A 672 3.95 32.95 -15.58
C VAL A 672 4.85 34.04 -16.16
N THR A 673 5.37 34.92 -15.30
CA THR A 673 6.30 35.98 -15.73
C THR A 673 7.68 35.41 -16.07
N PRO A 674 8.51 36.10 -16.88
CA PRO A 674 9.86 35.62 -17.21
C PRO A 674 10.73 35.38 -15.97
N VAL A 675 10.69 36.30 -14.99
CA VAL A 675 11.33 36.13 -13.68
C VAL A 675 10.69 34.95 -12.94
N GLY A 676 9.36 34.84 -12.94
CA GLY A 676 8.63 33.75 -12.32
C GLY A 676 9.04 32.36 -12.84
N ARG A 677 9.35 32.24 -14.13
CA ARG A 677 9.86 31.00 -14.74
C ARG A 677 11.19 30.56 -14.13
N ILE A 678 12.11 31.50 -13.93
CA ILE A 678 13.40 31.24 -13.26
C ILE A 678 13.18 30.86 -11.80
N LEU A 679 12.31 31.58 -11.09
CA LEU A 679 12.03 31.30 -9.68
C LEU A 679 11.45 29.90 -9.47
N ARG A 680 10.51 29.47 -10.31
CA ARG A 680 9.93 28.11 -10.27
C ARG A 680 10.96 27.03 -10.59
N LYS A 681 11.80 27.27 -11.62
CA LYS A 681 12.85 26.33 -12.05
C LYS A 681 13.80 25.97 -10.90
N TYR A 682 14.19 26.95 -10.10
CA TYR A 682 15.07 26.75 -8.94
C TYR A 682 14.31 26.61 -7.61
N SER A 683 12.97 26.57 -7.64
CA SER A 683 12.08 26.55 -6.47
C SER A 683 12.39 27.66 -5.44
N ILE A 684 12.92 28.79 -5.91
CA ILE A 684 13.25 29.96 -5.09
C ILE A 684 11.96 30.67 -4.66
N ASP A 685 10.88 30.52 -5.44
CA ASP A 685 9.57 31.06 -5.12
C ASP A 685 8.96 30.49 -3.83
N GLU A 686 9.44 29.34 -3.38
CA GLU A 686 8.98 28.66 -2.17
C GLU A 686 9.72 29.06 -0.89
N LEU A 687 10.86 29.77 -0.98
CA LEU A 687 11.63 30.19 0.20
C LEU A 687 10.83 31.00 1.25
N PRO A 688 9.84 31.85 0.88
CA PRO A 688 9.01 32.53 1.87
C PRO A 688 8.20 31.58 2.78
N GLN A 689 7.99 30.33 2.39
CA GLN A 689 7.29 29.33 3.22
C GLN A 689 8.05 29.00 4.51
N PHE A 690 9.36 29.24 4.60
CA PHE A 690 10.10 29.10 5.86
C PHE A 690 9.57 30.05 6.95
N ILE A 691 8.91 31.15 6.58
CA ILE A 691 8.17 32.01 7.53
C ILE A 691 6.94 31.27 8.09
N ASN A 692 6.22 30.50 7.27
CA ASN A 692 5.11 29.66 7.75
C ASN A 692 5.58 28.56 8.70
N VAL A 693 6.80 28.04 8.50
CA VAL A 693 7.42 27.09 9.43
C VAL A 693 7.71 27.77 10.78
N LEU A 694 8.28 28.97 10.78
CA LEU A 694 8.48 29.74 12.02
C LEU A 694 7.15 30.05 12.72
N LYS A 695 6.10 30.40 11.98
CA LYS A 695 4.73 30.62 12.48
C LYS A 695 4.02 29.37 12.98
N ARG A 696 4.60 28.18 12.74
CA ARG A 696 4.07 26.88 13.14
C ARG A 696 2.84 26.42 12.32
N ASP A 697 2.61 27.04 11.17
CA ASP A 697 1.61 26.59 10.18
C ASP A 697 2.12 25.36 9.42
N MET A 698 3.42 25.37 9.11
CA MET A 698 4.11 24.33 8.34
C MET A 698 5.28 23.73 9.12
N SER A 699 5.87 22.69 8.56
CA SER A 699 7.10 22.02 8.96
C SER A 699 8.11 22.09 7.80
N VAL A 700 9.41 21.96 8.08
CA VAL A 700 10.41 21.84 6.99
C VAL A 700 10.11 20.59 6.16
N VAL A 701 9.85 19.47 6.83
CA VAL A 701 9.50 18.18 6.21
C VAL A 701 8.10 17.75 6.63
N GLY A 702 7.28 17.32 5.68
CA GLY A 702 5.89 16.93 5.89
C GLY A 702 5.14 16.62 4.59
N PRO A 703 3.89 16.14 4.66
CA PRO A 703 3.03 15.97 3.48
C PRO A 703 2.78 17.29 2.75
N ARG A 704 2.46 17.23 1.46
CA ARG A 704 2.12 18.44 0.68
C ARG A 704 0.90 19.15 1.29
N PRO A 705 0.90 20.48 1.44
CA PRO A 705 -0.28 21.24 1.85
C PRO A 705 -1.37 21.20 0.75
N PRO A 706 -2.52 20.53 0.98
CA PRO A 706 -3.55 20.39 -0.04
C PRO A 706 -4.42 21.64 -0.16
N LEU A 707 -5.12 21.77 -1.29
CA LEU A 707 -6.16 22.79 -1.47
C LEU A 707 -7.42 22.41 -0.69
N ALA A 708 -8.19 23.39 -0.24
CA ALA A 708 -9.49 23.14 0.39
C ALA A 708 -10.44 22.34 -0.52
N LYS A 709 -10.39 22.56 -1.84
CA LYS A 709 -11.16 21.80 -2.83
C LYS A 709 -10.72 20.33 -2.92
N GLU A 710 -9.41 20.06 -2.81
CA GLU A 710 -8.87 18.69 -2.82
C GLU A 710 -9.32 17.94 -1.56
N VAL A 711 -9.26 18.57 -0.39
CA VAL A 711 -9.63 17.92 0.88
C VAL A 711 -11.10 17.47 0.90
N LYS A 712 -11.98 18.18 0.20
CA LYS A 712 -13.40 17.80 0.09
C LYS A 712 -13.62 16.47 -0.65
N SER A 713 -12.71 16.08 -1.54
CA SER A 713 -12.78 14.80 -2.27
C SER A 713 -11.98 13.68 -1.60
N TYR A 714 -11.35 13.92 -0.44
CA TYR A 714 -10.56 12.91 0.25
C TYR A 714 -11.47 11.87 0.92
N ASP A 715 -11.13 10.60 0.71
CA ASP A 715 -11.61 9.49 1.53
C ASP A 715 -10.95 9.52 2.92
N ASP A 716 -11.42 8.67 3.83
CA ASP A 716 -10.89 8.63 5.20
C ASP A 716 -9.43 8.19 5.26
N TYR A 717 -8.96 7.46 4.23
CA TYR A 717 -7.57 7.09 4.06
C TYR A 717 -6.69 8.31 3.75
N ALA A 718 -7.03 9.12 2.75
CA ALA A 718 -6.29 10.32 2.37
C ALA A 718 -6.35 11.43 3.43
N LYS A 719 -7.44 11.54 4.21
CA LYS A 719 -7.57 12.51 5.31
C LYS A 719 -6.49 12.34 6.39
N ARG A 720 -5.94 11.15 6.57
CA ARG A 720 -4.85 10.90 7.54
C ARG A 720 -3.59 11.74 7.27
N ARG A 721 -3.41 12.26 6.05
CA ARG A 721 -2.32 13.20 5.70
C ARG A 721 -2.38 14.50 6.52
N LEU A 722 -3.55 14.86 7.02
CA LEU A 722 -3.80 16.08 7.81
C LEU A 722 -3.47 15.91 9.31
N LEU A 723 -3.09 14.71 9.76
CA LEU A 723 -2.74 14.45 11.16
C LEU A 723 -1.39 15.07 11.57
N VAL A 724 -0.65 15.63 10.61
CA VAL A 724 0.68 16.21 10.81
C VAL A 724 0.75 17.56 10.10
N ARG A 725 1.69 18.42 10.51
CA ARG A 725 1.88 19.70 9.80
C ARG A 725 2.37 19.43 8.37
N PRO A 726 1.81 20.13 7.37
CA PRO A 726 2.32 20.03 6.01
C PRO A 726 3.76 20.53 5.93
N GLY A 727 4.51 19.95 4.99
CA GLY A 727 5.92 20.24 4.76
C GLY A 727 6.15 21.23 3.63
N ILE A 728 7.25 21.98 3.70
CA ILE A 728 7.83 22.62 2.50
C ILE A 728 8.32 21.52 1.56
N THR A 729 9.02 20.53 2.13
CA THR A 729 9.43 19.32 1.43
C THR A 729 8.82 18.05 2.04
N GLY A 730 8.82 16.93 1.33
CA GLY A 730 8.14 15.71 1.74
C GLY A 730 8.62 14.50 0.97
N LEU A 731 8.26 13.30 1.45
CA LEU A 731 8.76 12.05 0.90
C LEU A 731 8.37 11.86 -0.58
N TRP A 732 7.15 12.22 -0.95
CA TRP A 732 6.70 12.15 -2.35
C TRP A 732 7.47 13.13 -3.26
N GLN A 733 7.79 14.34 -2.77
CA GLN A 733 8.58 15.36 -3.50
C GLN A 733 10.01 14.90 -3.81
N VAL A 734 10.59 13.99 -3.02
CA VAL A 734 11.94 13.46 -3.27
C VAL A 734 11.94 12.09 -3.95
N SER A 735 10.78 11.47 -4.13
CA SER A 735 10.65 10.10 -4.65
C SER A 735 10.14 10.02 -6.11
N GLY A 736 9.63 11.12 -6.67
CA GLY A 736 9.17 11.16 -8.07
C GLY A 736 8.43 12.44 -8.46
N ARG A 737 8.05 13.30 -7.50
CA ARG A 737 7.37 14.58 -7.75
C ARG A 737 6.12 14.40 -8.63
N SER A 738 6.09 15.05 -9.79
CA SER A 738 4.92 15.13 -10.66
C SER A 738 4.76 13.95 -11.60
N ASP A 739 5.65 12.97 -11.55
CA ASP A 739 5.59 11.74 -12.36
C ASP A 739 4.92 10.59 -11.58
N LEU A 740 4.52 10.84 -10.33
CA LEU A 740 3.79 9.89 -9.49
C LEU A 740 2.29 9.99 -9.73
N SER A 741 1.60 8.85 -9.74
CA SER A 741 0.14 8.82 -9.69
C SER A 741 -0.36 9.43 -8.37
N TRP A 742 -1.63 9.86 -8.35
CA TRP A 742 -2.24 10.38 -7.13
C TRP A 742 -2.17 9.36 -5.99
N GLU A 743 -2.47 8.09 -6.26
CA GLU A 743 -2.46 7.01 -5.27
C GLU A 743 -1.06 6.80 -4.68
N ASP A 744 -0.03 6.81 -5.53
CA ASP A 744 1.36 6.67 -5.10
C ASP A 744 1.81 7.87 -4.24
N SER A 745 1.36 9.08 -4.59
CA SER A 745 1.65 10.27 -3.80
C SER A 745 1.01 10.22 -2.41
N VAL A 746 -0.25 9.78 -2.33
CA VAL A 746 -0.98 9.59 -1.07
C VAL A 746 -0.33 8.49 -0.24
N ARG A 747 0.05 7.37 -0.86
CA ARG A 747 0.76 6.28 -0.17
C ARG A 747 2.08 6.74 0.43
N LEU A 748 2.87 7.53 -0.29
CA LEU A 748 4.14 8.06 0.22
C LEU A 748 3.95 9.08 1.35
N ASP A 749 2.95 9.94 1.25
CA ASP A 749 2.62 10.89 2.32
C ASP A 749 2.15 10.17 3.58
N LEU A 750 1.28 9.17 3.44
CA LEU A 750 0.82 8.35 4.57
C LEU A 750 1.95 7.52 5.16
N PHE A 751 2.80 6.93 4.33
CA PHE A 751 3.99 6.25 4.80
C PHE A 751 4.87 7.18 5.64
N TYR A 752 5.06 8.43 5.21
CA TYR A 752 5.79 9.43 6.00
C TYR A 752 5.09 9.74 7.33
N VAL A 753 3.78 10.02 7.31
CA VAL A 753 2.97 10.30 8.52
C VAL A 753 3.08 9.14 9.52
N GLU A 754 3.03 7.91 9.03
CA GLU A 754 3.01 6.71 9.85
C GLU A 754 4.40 6.23 10.28
N ASN A 755 5.47 6.56 9.55
CA ASN A 755 6.85 6.09 9.80
C ASN A 755 7.82 7.22 10.17
N TRP A 756 7.30 8.37 10.62
CA TRP A 756 8.12 9.55 10.83
C TRP A 756 9.28 9.30 11.82
N SER A 757 10.48 9.77 11.46
CA SER A 757 11.66 9.84 12.32
C SER A 757 12.51 11.08 12.02
N MET A 758 13.33 11.51 12.98
CA MET A 758 14.30 12.60 12.75
C MET A 758 15.30 12.28 11.64
N ILE A 759 15.71 11.02 11.53
CA ILE A 759 16.64 10.57 10.49
C ILE A 759 15.98 10.65 9.11
N SER A 760 14.71 10.23 8.99
CA SER A 760 13.98 10.37 7.72
C SER A 760 13.83 11.84 7.31
N ASP A 761 13.59 12.76 8.24
CA ASP A 761 13.54 14.20 7.94
C ASP A 761 14.87 14.72 7.39
N LEU A 762 15.99 14.35 8.03
CA LEU A 762 17.32 14.72 7.55
C LEU A 762 17.63 14.15 6.15
N ILE A 763 17.28 12.89 5.92
CA ILE A 763 17.44 12.24 4.61
C ILE A 763 16.59 12.95 3.55
N ILE A 764 15.32 13.26 3.86
CA ILE A 764 14.42 13.96 2.93
C ILE A 764 14.98 15.36 2.64
N ALA A 765 15.34 16.14 3.67
CA ALA A 765 15.93 17.47 3.50
C ALA A 765 17.20 17.43 2.64
N PHE A 766 18.11 16.48 2.88
CA PHE A 766 19.32 16.32 2.07
C PHE A 766 19.01 15.94 0.61
N LYS A 767 18.05 15.02 0.39
CA LYS A 767 17.59 14.68 -0.95
C LYS A 767 16.98 15.88 -1.66
N THR A 768 16.27 16.75 -0.94
CA THR A 768 15.70 17.98 -1.49
C THR A 768 16.80 18.94 -1.93
N VAL A 769 17.81 19.19 -1.10
CA VAL A 769 18.96 20.04 -1.48
C VAL A 769 19.66 19.47 -2.71
N LYS A 770 19.91 18.15 -2.75
CA LYS A 770 20.50 17.49 -3.92
C LYS A 770 19.63 17.63 -5.17
N ALA A 771 18.31 17.50 -5.04
CA ALA A 771 17.35 17.64 -6.13
C ALA A 771 17.16 19.10 -6.58
N MET A 772 17.46 20.10 -5.74
CA MET A 772 17.48 21.50 -6.16
C MET A 772 18.75 21.84 -6.96
N LEU A 773 19.87 21.17 -6.66
CA LEU A 773 21.13 21.33 -7.39
C LEU A 773 21.18 20.49 -8.69
N GLY A 774 20.51 19.33 -8.71
CA GLY A 774 20.36 18.49 -9.90
C GLY A 774 19.11 18.86 -10.68
N HIS A 775 19.24 19.20 -11.97
CA HIS A 775 18.18 19.74 -12.84
C HIS A 775 17.04 18.75 -13.20
N SER A 776 16.80 17.70 -12.42
CA SER A 776 15.84 16.65 -12.76
C SER A 776 14.42 16.98 -12.28
N GLY A 777 13.50 17.19 -13.22
CA GLY A 777 12.06 17.14 -12.99
C GLY A 777 11.35 18.45 -12.58
N ALA A 778 11.91 19.63 -12.90
CA ALA A 778 11.19 20.90 -12.80
C ALA A 778 10.68 21.32 -14.19
N TYR A 779 9.35 21.33 -14.37
CA TYR A 779 8.67 21.92 -15.53
C TYR A 779 8.17 23.32 -15.17
#